data_AF-A0A3D9L153-F1
#
_entry.id   AF-A0A3D9L153-F1
#
_cell.length_a   1.000
_cell.length_b   1.000
_cell.length_c   1.000
_cell.angle_alpha   90.00
_cell.angle_beta   90.00
_cell.angle_gamma   90.00
#
_symmetry.space_group_name_H-M   'P 1'
#
loop_
_entity.id
_entity.type
_entity.pdbx_description
1 polymer ?
#
loop_
_entity_poly.entity_id
_entity_poly.type
_entity_poly.pdbx_seq_one_letter_code
_entity_poly.pdbx_strand_id
1 'polypeptide(L)'
;MNPFKSLYSILLLTFLFGACDQADPLKARRFSFVLPTDANLLSILENTPDGLETEVYKTDEHTFLLVDAPSDYDLSRLRKAFSGNSEIQDLLKSPLERIYKLEQQANYSAQNGQLITREQQDSKRYVLTLEIVNDLNLLKMYKHVHSMGMAWPEITENMKTVGIRDMEIYLDGYRAFLVMDTKPDFEWEDEGEQWGTLPREKEWQEYVAKFQKVDPQSKAAEKWAAMKRITAYQASWESLSNYEIPQWMKDSKFGIFIHWGPNSVPEMHTDWYSRWMYLDSGRVDHMTGEKTSDTPHPAHVFHKENFGDPKKFGFKDLIPMWTMEKFDPKEWVSIFKQSGAQYVVPVAEHHDGFALYESSITPYHAVAMGPKTDVLKALTDEIKKQGLICGVSSHLAFNWNFYTQKPHFDTWDPQYADLYAPRHEPYSPASEEWLAETWWPRTKEIIDNYQPDILWFDFYLDRPEFAPYHKKLAAYYYNSGLKRNQTVVLQTKNLRYQSYREGTHMLDLERSKMDSLRSEYWQTDTSIGKNSWFYTKNWIPKAPGDLIADLMDIVSKNGCLLLNIGPRKDGIIPDDQKETLLAIGEWLKVNGEAVYGSSYWRTFGEGPTETATGHLSEDKNSGFTQEDIRFTKNNGFLYATVLAPPTRDITIRSLSTDQLSIQSIELLGYDGSITYQQNADGLSIKRPKSTQLQHAWVFKITPSK
;
A
#
# COMPACT_ATOMS: atom_id res chain seq x y z
N MET A 1 56.47 -8.38 23.48
CA MET A 1 56.44 -6.91 23.40
C MET A 1 56.48 -6.51 21.93
N ASN A 2 55.38 -5.94 21.44
CA ASN A 2 55.19 -4.77 20.57
C ASN A 2 56.33 -4.23 19.64
N PRO A 3 56.00 -3.40 18.63
CA PRO A 3 56.27 -3.58 17.20
C PRO A 3 57.04 -2.38 16.58
N PHE A 4 57.06 -2.29 15.24
CA PHE A 4 57.13 -1.10 14.36
C PHE A 4 58.16 -1.18 13.21
N LYS A 5 57.61 -1.00 11.99
CA LYS A 5 58.15 -0.32 10.78
C LYS A 5 59.37 -0.92 10.05
N SER A 6 59.17 -1.23 8.78
CA SER A 6 59.45 -0.31 7.65
C SER A 6 59.22 -1.08 6.33
N LEU A 7 58.19 -0.79 5.53
CA LEU A 7 58.21 0.11 4.37
C LEU A 7 59.54 0.15 3.60
N TYR A 8 59.44 0.10 2.27
CA TYR A 8 60.49 0.01 1.23
C TYR A 8 60.91 -1.40 0.84
N SER A 9 60.14 -2.05 -0.05
CA SER A 9 60.67 -3.03 -1.04
C SER A 9 59.61 -3.52 -2.05
N ILE A 10 58.68 -2.69 -2.54
CA ILE A 10 57.91 -3.02 -3.75
C ILE A 10 57.59 -1.73 -4.51
N LEU A 11 58.63 -1.05 -5.01
CA LEU A 11 58.51 0.02 -5.99
C LEU A 11 59.78 -0.03 -6.82
N LEU A 12 59.79 -0.89 -7.83
CA LEU A 12 60.68 -0.97 -8.98
C LEU A 12 60.62 -2.43 -9.48
N LEU A 13 59.66 -2.73 -10.36
CA LEU A 13 59.79 -3.68 -11.48
C LEU A 13 58.40 -3.86 -12.11
N THR A 14 58.00 -2.92 -12.96
CA THR A 14 57.05 -3.10 -14.08
C THR A 14 56.98 -1.79 -14.87
N PHE A 15 58.15 -1.28 -15.29
CA PHE A 15 58.24 -0.44 -16.48
C PHE A 15 58.81 -1.33 -17.57
N LEU A 16 58.04 -1.54 -18.65
CA LEU A 16 58.30 -2.32 -19.88
C LEU A 16 57.41 -3.56 -20.04
N PHE A 17 56.10 -3.36 -20.19
CA PHE A 17 55.25 -4.08 -21.16
C PHE A 17 54.09 -3.16 -21.55
N GLY A 18 53.83 -3.07 -22.86
CA GLY A 18 52.74 -2.39 -23.60
C GLY A 18 51.77 -1.46 -22.87
N ALA A 19 51.55 -0.28 -23.43
CA ALA A 19 50.38 0.55 -23.16
C ALA A 19 49.10 -0.26 -23.43
N CYS A 20 48.60 -0.92 -22.38
CA CYS A 20 47.25 -1.43 -22.31
C CYS A 20 46.43 -0.30 -21.70
N ASP A 21 45.40 0.17 -22.41
CA ASP A 21 44.40 1.12 -21.91
C ASP A 21 43.89 0.66 -20.54
N GLN A 22 44.48 1.16 -19.45
CA GLN A 22 43.90 1.00 -18.13
C GLN A 22 42.80 2.04 -18.01
N ALA A 23 41.57 1.59 -17.78
CA ALA A 23 40.43 2.46 -17.51
C ALA A 23 40.80 3.44 -16.40
N ASP A 24 40.63 4.74 -16.67
CA ASP A 24 40.82 5.79 -15.66
C ASP A 24 39.80 5.55 -14.55
N PRO A 25 40.22 5.22 -13.31
CA PRO A 25 39.31 4.86 -12.22
C PRO A 25 38.46 6.05 -11.75
N LEU A 26 38.81 7.28 -12.13
CA LEU A 26 38.02 8.48 -11.88
C LEU A 26 36.98 8.74 -12.97
N LYS A 27 36.94 7.93 -14.04
CA LYS A 27 35.98 8.08 -15.13
C LYS A 27 35.13 6.84 -15.32
N ALA A 28 33.89 7.05 -15.71
CA ALA A 28 32.95 5.97 -16.06
C ALA A 28 32.22 6.28 -17.37
N ARG A 29 31.65 5.24 -17.98
CA ARG A 29 30.73 5.31 -19.09
C ARG A 29 29.31 5.11 -18.59
N ARG A 30 28.50 6.16 -18.61
CA ARG A 30 27.08 6.10 -18.27
C ARG A 30 26.22 5.75 -19.48
N PHE A 31 25.34 4.79 -19.27
CA PHE A 31 24.27 4.41 -20.19
C PHE A 31 22.94 4.62 -19.49
N SER A 32 21.90 5.01 -20.24
CA SER A 32 20.58 5.26 -19.69
C SER A 32 19.50 4.61 -20.53
N PHE A 33 18.45 4.10 -19.87
CA PHE A 33 17.39 3.33 -20.51
C PHE A 33 16.03 3.65 -19.86
N VAL A 34 14.96 3.61 -20.65
CA VAL A 34 13.59 3.49 -20.12
C VAL A 34 13.24 2.02 -20.07
N LEU A 35 12.75 1.57 -18.92
CA LEU A 35 12.32 0.18 -18.72
C LEU A 35 10.80 0.08 -18.92
N PRO A 36 10.30 -1.04 -19.46
CA PRO A 36 8.88 -1.28 -19.61
C PRO A 36 8.21 -1.43 -18.25
N THR A 37 6.89 -1.23 -18.22
CA THR A 37 6.09 -1.26 -16.99
C THR A 37 6.05 -2.61 -16.30
N ASP A 38 6.41 -3.70 -16.98
CA ASP A 38 6.45 -5.07 -16.45
C ASP A 38 7.87 -5.56 -16.12
N ALA A 39 8.89 -4.69 -16.17
CA ALA A 39 10.27 -5.07 -15.87
C ALA A 39 10.45 -5.54 -14.42
N ASN A 40 11.11 -6.69 -14.23
CA ASN A 40 11.52 -7.17 -12.91
C ASN A 40 12.67 -6.32 -12.35
N LEU A 41 12.32 -5.34 -11.52
CA LEU A 41 13.31 -4.41 -10.97
C LEU A 41 14.25 -5.10 -9.99
N LEU A 42 13.79 -6.15 -9.30
CA LEU A 42 14.64 -6.90 -8.37
C LEU A 42 15.78 -7.62 -9.12
N SER A 43 15.47 -8.26 -10.25
CA SER A 43 16.46 -8.92 -11.11
C SER A 43 17.53 -7.94 -11.59
N ILE A 44 17.14 -6.70 -11.92
CA ILE A 44 18.07 -5.63 -12.29
C ILE A 44 19.00 -5.27 -11.15
N LEU A 45 18.46 -5.10 -9.94
CA LEU A 45 19.20 -4.64 -8.77
C LEU A 45 20.13 -5.71 -8.18
N GLU A 46 19.72 -6.99 -8.20
CA GLU A 46 20.49 -8.09 -7.60
C GLU A 46 21.53 -8.70 -8.54
N ASN A 47 21.35 -8.57 -9.87
CA ASN A 47 22.23 -9.20 -10.87
C ASN A 47 23.12 -8.19 -11.60
N THR A 48 23.48 -7.09 -10.95
CA THR A 48 24.45 -6.13 -11.49
C THR A 48 25.85 -6.76 -11.53
N PRO A 49 26.48 -6.87 -12.72
CA PRO A 49 27.82 -7.44 -12.85
C PRO A 49 28.88 -6.68 -12.06
N ASP A 50 29.89 -7.39 -11.57
CA ASP A 50 31.04 -6.79 -10.89
C ASP A 50 31.69 -5.68 -11.73
N GLY A 51 31.93 -4.53 -11.09
CA GLY A 51 32.52 -3.36 -11.73
C GLY A 51 31.52 -2.44 -12.46
N LEU A 52 30.24 -2.80 -12.51
CA LEU A 52 29.15 -1.92 -12.94
C LEU A 52 28.37 -1.38 -11.73
N GLU A 53 27.78 -0.20 -11.91
CA GLU A 53 26.84 0.38 -10.95
C GLU A 53 25.50 0.64 -11.65
N THR A 54 24.41 0.22 -11.03
CA THR A 54 23.05 0.37 -11.57
C THR A 54 22.19 1.18 -10.63
N GLU A 55 21.47 2.15 -11.16
CA GLU A 55 20.49 2.93 -10.40
C GLU A 55 19.16 2.92 -11.12
N VAL A 56 18.10 2.52 -10.41
CA VAL A 56 16.73 2.52 -10.92
C VAL A 56 15.97 3.65 -10.27
N TYR A 57 15.28 4.44 -11.07
CA TYR A 57 14.43 5.53 -10.65
C TYR A 57 13.03 5.34 -11.22
N LYS A 58 11.99 5.60 -10.42
CA LYS A 58 10.61 5.29 -10.81
C LYS A 58 9.62 6.39 -10.39
N THR A 59 8.68 6.68 -11.29
CA THR A 59 7.36 7.28 -10.98
C THR A 59 6.29 6.21 -11.16
N ASP A 60 5.03 6.52 -10.88
CA ASP A 60 3.93 5.58 -11.11
C ASP A 60 3.83 5.12 -12.58
N GLU A 61 4.27 5.95 -13.53
CA GLU A 61 4.14 5.68 -14.97
C GLU A 61 5.46 5.28 -15.66
N HIS A 62 6.62 5.67 -15.12
CA HIS A 62 7.90 5.55 -15.83
C HIS A 62 8.99 4.98 -14.95
N THR A 63 9.83 4.12 -15.54
CA THR A 63 11.02 3.58 -14.90
C THR A 63 12.24 3.92 -15.73
N PHE A 64 13.24 4.53 -15.11
CA PHE A 64 14.47 5.02 -15.70
C PHE A 64 15.66 4.31 -15.06
N LEU A 65 16.53 3.72 -15.87
CA LEU A 65 17.72 3.00 -15.46
C LEU A 65 18.97 3.76 -15.88
N LEU A 66 19.88 3.99 -14.93
CA LEU A 66 21.25 4.41 -15.17
C LEU A 66 22.19 3.24 -14.94
N VAL A 67 23.18 3.09 -15.83
CA VAL A 67 24.25 2.10 -15.69
C VAL A 67 25.59 2.76 -15.91
N ASP A 68 26.40 2.82 -14.86
CA ASP A 68 27.76 3.36 -14.90
C ASP A 68 28.76 2.21 -15.00
N ALA A 69 29.54 2.22 -16.08
CA ALA A 69 30.51 1.19 -16.44
C ALA A 69 31.95 1.75 -16.46
N PRO A 70 33.00 0.90 -16.52
CA PRO A 70 34.36 1.36 -16.73
C PRO A 70 34.50 2.25 -17.99
N SER A 71 35.46 3.17 -17.97
CA SER A 71 35.57 4.25 -18.96
C SER A 71 35.83 3.78 -20.42
N ASP A 72 36.28 2.53 -20.58
CA ASP A 72 36.56 1.85 -21.85
C ASP A 72 35.38 0.99 -22.37
N TYR A 73 34.22 1.02 -21.71
CA TYR A 73 33.03 0.31 -22.16
C TYR A 73 32.31 1.04 -23.31
N ASP A 74 31.79 0.26 -24.25
CA ASP A 74 30.73 0.64 -25.18
C ASP A 74 29.46 -0.20 -24.91
N LEU A 75 28.38 0.06 -25.64
CA LEU A 75 27.13 -0.69 -25.45
C LEU A 75 27.30 -2.19 -25.71
N SER A 76 28.20 -2.59 -26.62
CA SER A 76 28.45 -4.01 -26.91
C SER A 76 29.10 -4.72 -25.73
N ARG A 77 30.07 -4.08 -25.08
CA ARG A 77 30.71 -4.59 -23.86
C ARG A 77 29.75 -4.61 -22.68
N LEU A 78 28.93 -3.57 -22.53
CA LEU A 78 27.87 -3.52 -21.51
C LEU A 78 26.90 -4.71 -21.66
N ARG A 79 26.38 -4.93 -22.88
CA ARG A 79 25.52 -6.08 -23.17
C ARG A 79 26.21 -7.40 -22.85
N LYS A 80 27.47 -7.55 -23.24
CA LYS A 80 28.22 -8.76 -22.90
C LYS A 80 28.33 -8.98 -21.39
N ALA A 81 28.50 -7.93 -20.59
CA ALA A 81 28.57 -8.03 -19.13
C ALA A 81 27.24 -8.54 -18.54
N PHE A 82 26.10 -8.08 -19.06
CA PHE A 82 24.78 -8.56 -18.66
C PHE A 82 24.32 -9.85 -19.36
N SER A 83 25.19 -10.57 -20.09
CA SER A 83 24.76 -11.70 -20.94
C SER A 83 24.18 -12.88 -20.16
N GLY A 84 24.47 -13.00 -18.87
CA GLY A 84 23.87 -13.97 -17.96
C GLY A 84 22.45 -13.63 -17.49
N ASN A 85 21.96 -12.41 -17.77
CA ASN A 85 20.61 -11.98 -17.41
C ASN A 85 19.81 -11.63 -18.68
N SER A 86 19.06 -12.63 -19.20
CA SER A 86 18.29 -12.50 -20.44
C SER A 86 17.24 -11.40 -20.38
N GLU A 87 16.64 -11.19 -19.20
CA GLU A 87 15.64 -10.16 -18.98
C GLU A 87 16.23 -8.76 -19.19
N ILE A 88 17.39 -8.49 -18.59
CA ILE A 88 18.08 -7.20 -18.76
C ILE A 88 18.58 -7.02 -20.20
N GLN A 89 19.08 -8.07 -20.86
CA GLN A 89 19.54 -7.98 -22.25
C GLN A 89 18.50 -7.40 -23.19
N ASP A 90 17.24 -7.82 -23.02
CA ASP A 90 16.15 -7.34 -23.86
C ASP A 90 15.81 -5.87 -23.61
N LEU A 91 16.13 -5.35 -22.43
CA LEU A 91 15.91 -3.96 -22.03
C LEU A 91 17.05 -3.04 -22.50
N LEU A 92 18.29 -3.54 -22.61
CA LEU A 92 19.47 -2.76 -23.02
C LEU A 92 19.58 -2.58 -24.55
N LYS A 93 18.46 -2.40 -25.26
CA LYS A 93 18.42 -2.33 -26.74
C LYS A 93 18.74 -0.94 -27.31
N SER A 94 18.28 0.11 -26.65
CA SER A 94 18.37 1.47 -27.17
C SER A 94 18.71 2.43 -26.03
N PRO A 95 20.00 2.67 -25.75
CA PRO A 95 20.36 3.70 -24.78
C PRO A 95 19.83 5.05 -25.25
N LEU A 96 19.39 5.88 -24.30
CA LEU A 96 18.76 7.16 -24.59
C LEU A 96 19.75 8.19 -25.09
N GLU A 97 19.27 9.14 -25.89
CA GLU A 97 20.05 10.29 -26.32
C GLU A 97 20.15 11.31 -25.18
N ARG A 98 21.37 11.63 -24.74
CA ARG A 98 21.62 12.79 -23.88
C ARG A 98 21.72 14.05 -24.73
N ILE A 99 20.82 14.98 -24.51
CA ILE A 99 20.75 16.25 -25.23
C ILE A 99 21.43 17.41 -24.50
N TYR A 100 21.62 17.30 -23.19
CA TYR A 100 22.22 18.34 -22.34
C TYR A 100 23.23 17.74 -21.37
N LYS A 101 24.31 18.49 -21.11
CA LYS A 101 25.25 18.23 -20.02
C LYS A 101 25.81 19.54 -19.50
N LEU A 102 25.81 19.72 -18.18
CA LEU A 102 26.53 20.82 -17.53
C LEU A 102 28.01 20.70 -17.88
N GLU A 103 28.57 21.74 -18.51
CA GLU A 103 29.93 21.75 -19.05
C GLU A 103 30.20 20.69 -20.14
N GLN A 104 29.27 20.49 -21.07
CA GLN A 104 29.49 19.57 -22.19
C GLN A 104 30.72 19.98 -23.05
N GLN A 105 31.79 19.19 -22.96
CA GLN A 105 33.01 19.40 -23.76
C GLN A 105 33.07 18.55 -25.04
N ALA A 106 32.21 17.54 -25.15
CA ALA A 106 32.19 16.60 -26.28
C ALA A 106 30.78 16.09 -26.59
N ASN A 107 30.58 15.67 -27.83
CA ASN A 107 29.33 15.04 -28.26
C ASN A 107 29.18 13.65 -27.65
N TYR A 108 27.94 13.32 -27.28
CA TYR A 108 27.56 12.03 -26.75
C TYR A 108 26.98 11.16 -27.86
N SER A 109 27.54 9.96 -28.02
CA SER A 109 26.88 8.88 -28.76
C SER A 109 26.31 7.91 -27.76
N ALA A 110 25.01 7.65 -27.81
CA ALA A 110 24.34 6.71 -26.92
C ALA A 110 24.98 5.32 -26.95
N GLN A 111 25.49 4.91 -28.12
CA GLN A 111 26.18 3.62 -28.32
C GLN A 111 27.54 3.54 -27.60
N ASN A 112 28.22 4.66 -27.43
CA ASN A 112 29.55 4.71 -26.81
C ASN A 112 29.49 4.97 -25.31
N GLY A 113 28.30 5.24 -24.76
CA GLY A 113 28.15 5.67 -23.37
C GLY A 113 28.77 7.04 -23.10
N GLN A 114 28.39 7.63 -21.97
CA GLN A 114 28.75 8.98 -21.63
C GLN A 114 29.95 8.95 -20.72
N LEU A 115 31.02 9.63 -21.11
CA LEU A 115 32.11 9.84 -20.19
C LEU A 115 31.65 10.76 -19.06
N ILE A 116 31.59 10.23 -17.85
CA ILE A 116 31.34 10.95 -16.61
C ILE A 116 32.59 10.88 -15.73
N THR A 117 32.75 11.87 -14.87
CA THR A 117 33.71 11.81 -13.77
C THR A 117 33.00 11.18 -12.58
N ARG A 118 33.60 10.17 -11.96
CA ARG A 118 33.14 9.63 -10.68
C ARG A 118 33.48 10.66 -9.61
N GLU A 119 32.58 11.60 -9.33
CA GLU A 119 32.71 12.43 -8.12
C GLU A 119 32.59 11.51 -6.89
N GLN A 120 33.68 11.39 -6.14
CA GLN A 120 33.71 10.57 -4.94
C GLN A 120 33.04 11.30 -3.76
N GLN A 121 31.94 10.71 -3.29
CA GLN A 121 31.40 10.72 -1.92
C GLN A 121 30.52 11.85 -1.39
N ASP A 122 30.41 13.03 -2.01
CA ASP A 122 29.62 14.14 -1.42
C ASP A 122 28.65 14.81 -2.41
N SER A 123 27.76 14.07 -3.07
CA SER A 123 26.68 14.67 -3.87
C SER A 123 25.30 14.05 -3.57
N LYS A 124 24.27 14.90 -3.62
CA LYS A 124 22.85 14.49 -3.55
C LYS A 124 22.31 14.46 -4.98
N ARG A 125 21.71 13.33 -5.38
CA ARG A 125 21.20 13.13 -6.74
C ARG A 125 19.68 13.31 -6.77
N TYR A 126 19.22 14.15 -7.68
CA TYR A 126 17.82 14.30 -8.06
C TYR A 126 17.63 13.74 -9.48
N VAL A 127 16.62 12.89 -9.64
CA VAL A 127 16.19 12.41 -10.96
C VAL A 127 14.76 12.82 -11.18
N LEU A 128 14.50 13.51 -12.28
CA LEU A 128 13.22 14.11 -12.59
C LEU A 128 12.76 13.71 -13.99
N THR A 129 11.46 13.76 -14.25
CA THR A 129 10.90 13.55 -15.59
C THR A 129 9.85 14.59 -15.95
N LEU A 130 9.74 14.92 -17.23
CA LEU A 130 8.66 15.76 -17.76
C LEU A 130 8.21 15.28 -19.15
N GLU A 131 7.00 15.67 -19.52
CA GLU A 131 6.47 15.47 -20.86
C GLU A 131 6.70 16.72 -21.74
N ILE A 132 7.23 16.51 -22.94
CA ILE A 132 7.39 17.51 -23.99
C ILE A 132 6.12 17.51 -24.84
N VAL A 133 5.73 18.67 -25.36
CA VAL A 133 4.65 18.78 -26.33
C VAL A 133 4.92 17.84 -27.51
N ASN A 134 3.93 17.01 -27.86
CA ASN A 134 3.99 16.06 -28.96
C ASN A 134 3.95 16.77 -30.34
N ASP A 135 5.00 17.53 -30.64
CA ASP A 135 5.23 18.26 -31.88
C ASP A 135 6.71 18.13 -32.28
N LEU A 136 6.95 17.64 -33.50
CA LEU A 136 8.31 17.36 -33.99
C LEU A 136 9.18 18.61 -34.14
N ASN A 137 8.61 19.78 -34.45
CA ASN A 137 9.36 21.01 -34.59
C ASN A 137 9.75 21.55 -33.21
N LEU A 138 8.82 21.53 -32.26
CA LEU A 138 9.09 21.90 -30.87
C LEU A 138 10.14 20.97 -30.25
N LEU A 139 10.08 19.66 -30.51
CA LEU A 139 11.11 18.71 -30.08
C LEU A 139 12.49 19.06 -30.65
N LYS A 140 12.60 19.36 -31.96
CA LYS A 140 13.87 19.78 -32.58
C LYS A 140 14.42 21.05 -31.96
N MET A 141 13.56 22.04 -31.70
CA MET A 141 13.95 23.28 -31.03
C MET A 141 14.39 23.04 -29.59
N TYR A 142 13.69 22.17 -28.85
CA TYR A 142 14.07 21.78 -27.50
C TYR A 142 15.48 21.15 -27.48
N LYS A 143 15.76 20.21 -28.40
CA LYS A 143 17.11 19.64 -28.58
C LYS A 143 18.16 20.70 -28.90
N HIS A 144 17.83 21.64 -29.81
CA HIS A 144 18.77 22.70 -30.20
C HIS A 144 19.12 23.62 -29.03
N VAL A 145 18.12 24.08 -28.28
CA VAL A 145 18.31 24.98 -27.13
C VAL A 145 19.14 24.34 -26.02
N HIS A 146 19.05 23.02 -25.87
CA HIS A 146 19.82 22.25 -24.89
C HIS A 146 21.14 21.71 -25.44
N SER A 147 21.44 21.90 -26.72
CA SER A 147 22.68 21.40 -27.32
C SER A 147 23.91 22.18 -26.85
N MET A 148 25.09 21.59 -27.08
CA MET A 148 26.38 22.12 -26.62
C MET A 148 26.57 23.59 -27.00
N GLY A 149 26.71 24.46 -25.98
CA GLY A 149 26.94 25.89 -26.14
C GLY A 149 25.70 26.74 -26.45
N MET A 150 24.50 26.14 -26.51
CA MET A 150 23.26 26.85 -26.83
C MET A 150 22.45 27.31 -25.61
N ALA A 151 22.63 26.65 -24.46
CA ALA A 151 22.06 27.14 -23.20
C ALA A 151 22.64 28.52 -22.85
N TRP A 152 21.81 29.41 -22.31
CA TRP A 152 22.25 30.76 -21.97
C TRP A 152 23.35 30.70 -20.89
N PRO A 153 24.49 31.40 -21.07
CA PRO A 153 25.61 31.35 -20.13
C PRO A 153 25.20 31.69 -18.69
N GLU A 154 24.30 32.65 -18.52
CA GLU A 154 23.79 33.07 -17.21
C GLU A 154 23.06 31.94 -16.49
N ILE A 155 22.26 31.14 -17.22
CA ILE A 155 21.54 30.00 -16.67
C ILE A 155 22.52 28.91 -16.22
N THR A 156 23.56 28.68 -17.01
CA THR A 156 24.62 27.72 -16.66
C THR A 156 25.41 28.17 -15.43
N GLU A 157 25.69 29.47 -15.30
CA GLU A 157 26.37 30.06 -14.15
C GLU A 157 25.49 30.00 -12.89
N ASN A 158 24.22 30.37 -13.01
CA ASN A 158 23.24 30.31 -11.93
C ASN A 158 23.11 28.90 -11.34
N MET A 159 23.07 27.86 -12.18
CA MET A 159 23.04 26.47 -11.69
C MET A 159 24.21 26.18 -10.73
N LYS A 160 25.43 26.64 -11.08
CA LYS A 160 26.61 26.42 -10.24
C LYS A 160 26.56 27.22 -8.95
N THR A 161 26.04 28.46 -8.98
CA THR A 161 25.99 29.31 -7.78
C THR A 161 25.02 28.79 -6.73
N VAL A 162 23.95 28.08 -7.13
CA VAL A 162 23.02 27.42 -6.19
C VAL A 162 23.49 26.04 -5.72
N GLY A 163 24.64 25.57 -6.19
CA GLY A 163 25.25 24.32 -5.73
C GLY A 163 24.91 23.10 -6.57
N ILE A 164 24.41 23.27 -7.80
CA ILE A 164 24.35 22.18 -8.80
C ILE A 164 25.77 21.95 -9.30
N ARG A 165 26.26 20.73 -9.12
CA ARG A 165 27.59 20.29 -9.56
C ARG A 165 27.55 19.68 -10.94
N ASP A 166 26.44 19.03 -11.25
CA ASP A 166 26.25 18.37 -12.52
C ASP A 166 24.77 18.29 -12.91
N MET A 167 24.49 18.31 -14.21
CA MET A 167 23.14 18.17 -14.75
C MET A 167 23.15 17.58 -16.15
N GLU A 168 22.23 16.65 -16.40
CA GLU A 168 22.08 15.91 -17.65
C GLU A 168 20.61 15.85 -18.04
N ILE A 169 20.31 15.91 -19.35
CA ILE A 169 18.96 15.65 -19.86
C ILE A 169 19.03 14.57 -20.94
N TYR A 170 18.22 13.53 -20.75
CA TYR A 170 18.04 12.41 -21.66
C TYR A 170 16.63 12.45 -22.28
N LEU A 171 16.49 11.96 -23.51
CA LEU A 171 15.21 11.89 -24.19
C LEU A 171 14.81 10.47 -24.57
N ASP A 172 13.53 10.16 -24.30
CA ASP A 172 12.80 9.04 -24.86
C ASP A 172 11.55 9.55 -25.59
N GLY A 173 11.62 9.65 -26.93
CA GLY A 173 10.55 10.27 -27.72
C GLY A 173 10.27 11.72 -27.30
N TYR A 174 9.11 11.96 -26.70
CA TYR A 174 8.67 13.26 -26.16
C TYR A 174 8.75 13.32 -24.63
N ARG A 175 9.53 12.45 -23.99
CA ARG A 175 9.76 12.49 -22.55
C ARG A 175 11.20 12.85 -22.27
N ALA A 176 11.39 13.77 -21.33
CA ALA A 176 12.71 14.14 -20.83
C ALA A 176 12.94 13.52 -19.45
N PHE A 177 14.17 13.09 -19.22
CA PHE A 177 14.68 12.66 -17.92
C PHE A 177 15.87 13.54 -17.56
N LEU A 178 15.79 14.22 -16.42
CA LEU A 178 16.85 15.07 -15.91
C LEU A 178 17.53 14.36 -14.75
N VAL A 179 18.86 14.26 -14.80
CA VAL A 179 19.70 13.77 -13.71
C VAL A 179 20.53 14.94 -13.24
N MET A 180 20.43 15.28 -11.96
CA MET A 180 21.10 16.44 -11.37
C MET A 180 21.79 16.06 -10.08
N ASP A 181 23.10 16.29 -10.04
CA ASP A 181 23.93 16.09 -8.85
C ASP A 181 24.25 17.44 -8.22
N THR A 182 24.01 17.56 -6.91
CA THR A 182 24.14 18.80 -6.15
C THR A 182 25.10 18.64 -5.00
N LYS A 183 25.41 19.74 -4.30
CA LYS A 183 25.99 19.69 -2.95
C LYS A 183 25.10 18.81 -2.01
N PRO A 184 25.67 18.14 -0.98
CA PRO A 184 24.93 17.21 -0.13
C PRO A 184 23.75 17.83 0.64
N ASP A 185 23.90 19.08 1.03
CA ASP A 185 22.95 19.89 1.81
C ASP A 185 21.96 20.66 0.92
N PHE A 186 21.90 20.38 -0.38
CA PHE A 186 20.95 21.02 -1.28
C PHE A 186 19.53 20.54 -0.98
N GLU A 187 18.65 21.45 -0.63
CA GLU A 187 17.23 21.20 -0.42
C GLU A 187 16.42 21.84 -1.55
N TRP A 188 15.69 21.01 -2.29
CA TRP A 188 15.00 21.44 -3.49
C TRP A 188 13.99 22.58 -3.26
N GLU A 189 13.38 22.63 -2.08
CA GLU A 189 12.42 23.69 -1.71
C GLU A 189 13.11 25.05 -1.51
N ASP A 190 14.20 25.08 -0.73
CA ASP A 190 14.90 26.31 -0.36
C ASP A 190 15.74 26.85 -1.53
N GLU A 191 16.65 26.03 -2.04
CA GLU A 191 17.52 26.43 -3.14
C GLU A 191 16.74 26.59 -4.45
N GLY A 192 15.65 25.85 -4.66
CA GLY A 192 14.80 25.99 -5.85
C GLY A 192 14.07 27.34 -5.90
N GLU A 193 13.63 27.85 -4.75
CA GLU A 193 13.04 29.20 -4.67
C GLU A 193 14.09 30.27 -4.98
N GLN A 194 15.26 30.18 -4.35
CA GLN A 194 16.37 31.09 -4.61
C GLN A 194 16.78 31.06 -6.09
N TRP A 195 16.95 29.86 -6.65
CA TRP A 195 17.35 29.65 -8.05
C TRP A 195 16.38 30.35 -9.00
N GLY A 196 15.06 30.21 -8.79
CA GLY A 196 14.05 30.87 -9.64
C GLY A 196 14.11 32.42 -9.64
N THR A 197 14.78 33.03 -8.66
CA THR A 197 14.92 34.50 -8.58
C THR A 197 16.18 35.05 -9.24
N LEU A 198 17.11 34.18 -9.66
CA LEU A 198 18.36 34.61 -10.26
C LEU A 198 18.15 35.26 -11.64
N PRO A 199 19.09 36.12 -12.09
CA PRO A 199 18.94 36.84 -13.36
C PRO A 199 18.64 35.90 -14.53
N ARG A 200 17.65 36.30 -15.35
CA ARG A 200 17.19 35.59 -16.56
C ARG A 200 16.56 34.21 -16.34
N GLU A 201 16.50 33.66 -15.13
CA GLU A 201 15.87 32.36 -14.88
C GLU A 201 14.39 32.35 -15.23
N LYS A 202 13.64 33.37 -14.80
CA LYS A 202 12.23 33.51 -15.17
C LYS A 202 12.02 33.54 -16.69
N GLU A 203 12.81 34.34 -17.40
CA GLU A 203 12.76 34.43 -18.87
C GLU A 203 13.09 33.08 -19.53
N TRP A 204 14.08 32.38 -19.00
CA TRP A 204 14.46 31.05 -19.49
C TRP A 204 13.34 30.03 -19.26
N GLN A 205 12.76 29.99 -18.05
CA GLN A 205 11.65 29.10 -17.72
C GLN A 205 10.42 29.37 -18.59
N GLU A 206 10.08 30.63 -18.84
CA GLU A 206 9.02 31.02 -19.78
C GLU A 206 9.35 30.59 -21.22
N TYR A 207 10.61 30.76 -21.64
CA TYR A 207 11.07 30.37 -22.97
C TYR A 207 11.03 28.86 -23.20
N VAL A 208 11.45 28.04 -22.22
CA VAL A 208 11.45 26.57 -22.35
C VAL A 208 10.07 25.96 -22.11
N ALA A 209 9.19 26.62 -21.35
CA ALA A 209 7.84 26.13 -21.07
C ALA A 209 7.01 25.90 -22.35
N LYS A 210 7.24 26.65 -23.43
CA LYS A 210 6.55 26.44 -24.71
C LYS A 210 6.80 25.07 -25.35
N PHE A 211 7.87 24.38 -24.94
CA PHE A 211 8.19 23.03 -25.40
C PHE A 211 7.61 21.95 -24.48
N GLN A 212 7.21 22.31 -23.27
CA GLN A 212 6.84 21.38 -22.20
C GLN A 212 5.32 21.31 -22.07
N LYS A 213 4.78 20.14 -21.75
CA LYS A 213 3.35 19.95 -21.51
C LYS A 213 3.03 20.28 -20.05
N VAL A 214 3.11 21.56 -19.73
CA VAL A 214 2.96 22.10 -18.38
C VAL A 214 2.20 23.42 -18.44
N ASP A 215 1.65 23.87 -17.33
CA ASP A 215 1.21 25.27 -17.23
C ASP A 215 2.47 26.17 -17.33
N PRO A 216 2.54 27.11 -18.29
CA PRO A 216 3.68 28.01 -18.41
C PRO A 216 3.98 28.80 -17.13
N GLN A 217 2.94 29.09 -16.32
CA GLN A 217 3.06 29.82 -15.06
C GLN A 217 3.49 28.95 -13.87
N SER A 218 3.51 27.63 -14.01
CA SER A 218 3.97 26.72 -12.95
C SER A 218 5.45 26.92 -12.62
N LYS A 219 5.79 26.72 -11.33
CA LYS A 219 7.17 26.70 -10.86
C LYS A 219 7.92 25.50 -11.46
N ALA A 220 9.25 25.56 -11.54
CA ALA A 220 10.04 24.45 -12.08
C ALA A 220 9.78 23.11 -11.36
N ALA A 221 9.62 23.15 -10.03
CA ALA A 221 9.27 21.99 -9.20
C ALA A 221 7.89 21.37 -9.53
N GLU A 222 6.96 22.16 -10.09
CA GLU A 222 5.63 21.70 -10.49
C GLU A 222 5.63 21.15 -11.94
N LYS A 223 6.65 21.51 -12.73
CA LYS A 223 6.83 21.09 -14.13
C LYS A 223 7.53 19.73 -14.24
N TRP A 224 8.41 19.43 -13.30
CA TRP A 224 9.22 18.21 -13.26
C TRP A 224 8.70 17.26 -12.17
N ALA A 225 8.34 16.04 -12.55
CA ALA A 225 7.98 15.00 -11.60
C ALA A 225 9.24 14.32 -11.04
N ALA A 226 9.41 14.32 -9.72
CA ALA A 226 10.51 13.61 -9.08
C ALA A 226 10.36 12.10 -9.23
N MET A 227 11.46 11.42 -9.54
CA MET A 227 11.53 9.98 -9.62
C MET A 227 12.19 9.42 -8.36
N LYS A 228 11.55 8.44 -7.71
CA LYS A 228 12.07 7.79 -6.51
C LYS A 228 13.14 6.79 -6.88
N ARG A 229 14.29 6.83 -6.20
CA ARG A 229 15.32 5.78 -6.31
C ARG A 229 14.79 4.47 -5.73
N ILE A 230 14.86 3.40 -6.51
CA ILE A 230 14.44 2.06 -6.12
C ILE A 230 15.67 1.25 -5.73
N THR A 231 15.60 0.62 -4.56
CA THR A 231 16.63 -0.28 -4.04
C THR A 231 15.98 -1.57 -3.56
N ALA A 232 16.71 -2.68 -3.62
CA ALA A 232 16.24 -3.94 -3.08
C ALA A 232 16.18 -3.84 -1.54
N TYR A 233 15.09 -4.35 -0.96
CA TYR A 233 14.90 -4.34 0.47
C TYR A 233 15.73 -5.45 1.13
N GLN A 234 16.50 -5.07 2.14
CA GLN A 234 17.24 -5.98 3.01
C GLN A 234 16.44 -6.20 4.30
N ALA A 235 16.68 -7.33 4.98
CA ALA A 235 16.05 -7.64 6.27
C ALA A 235 16.66 -6.84 7.44
N SER A 236 16.71 -5.51 7.28
CA SER A 236 17.22 -4.53 8.23
C SER A 236 16.27 -3.33 8.30
N TRP A 237 16.17 -2.68 9.46
CA TRP A 237 15.27 -1.54 9.60
C TRP A 237 15.74 -0.32 8.81
N GLU A 238 17.05 -0.19 8.61
CA GLU A 238 17.69 0.85 7.81
C GLU A 238 17.30 0.75 6.33
N SER A 239 17.11 -0.49 5.82
CA SER A 239 16.61 -0.69 4.46
C SER A 239 15.10 -0.51 4.38
N LEU A 240 14.37 -1.08 5.34
CA LEU A 240 12.90 -1.05 5.38
C LEU A 240 12.33 0.34 5.64
N SER A 241 13.08 1.26 6.24
CA SER A 241 12.65 2.66 6.40
C SER A 241 12.48 3.42 5.07
N ASN A 242 12.94 2.88 3.95
CA ASN A 242 12.72 3.44 2.61
C ASN A 242 11.36 3.03 2.01
N TYR A 243 10.64 2.12 2.66
CA TYR A 243 9.27 1.76 2.28
C TYR A 243 8.33 2.94 2.54
N GLU A 244 7.36 3.11 1.65
CA GLU A 244 6.27 4.07 1.81
C GLU A 244 4.96 3.40 1.42
N ILE A 245 3.89 3.74 2.13
CA ILE A 245 2.55 3.31 1.75
C ILE A 245 2.22 3.92 0.38
N PRO A 246 1.89 3.10 -0.63
CA PRO A 246 1.66 3.58 -1.99
C PRO A 246 0.49 4.55 -2.09
N GLN A 247 0.57 5.50 -3.03
CA GLN A 247 -0.47 6.50 -3.21
C GLN A 247 -1.82 5.86 -3.59
N TRP A 248 -1.83 4.80 -4.42
CA TRP A 248 -3.06 4.08 -4.76
C TRP A 248 -3.80 3.55 -3.52
N MET A 249 -3.09 3.16 -2.46
CA MET A 249 -3.71 2.69 -1.22
C MET A 249 -4.35 3.87 -0.47
N LYS A 250 -3.65 5.00 -0.42
CA LYS A 250 -4.15 6.24 0.16
C LYS A 250 -5.36 6.76 -0.59
N ASP A 251 -5.45 6.56 -1.90
CA ASP A 251 -6.57 7.03 -2.72
C ASP A 251 -7.79 6.11 -2.64
N SER A 252 -7.58 4.83 -2.31
CA SER A 252 -8.59 3.77 -2.36
C SER A 252 -9.73 3.94 -1.36
N LYS A 253 -9.41 4.34 -0.11
CA LYS A 253 -10.31 4.61 1.04
C LYS A 253 -11.26 3.50 1.52
N PHE A 254 -11.79 2.66 0.64
CA PHE A 254 -12.83 1.68 0.96
C PHE A 254 -12.55 0.33 0.28
N GLY A 255 -12.57 -0.75 1.06
CA GLY A 255 -12.37 -2.12 0.59
C GLY A 255 -13.26 -3.13 1.28
N ILE A 256 -13.25 -4.37 0.78
CA ILE A 256 -14.06 -5.49 1.28
C ILE A 256 -13.18 -6.57 1.91
N PHE A 257 -13.53 -6.98 3.13
CA PHE A 257 -12.98 -8.17 3.79
C PHE A 257 -13.97 -9.33 3.63
N ILE A 258 -13.47 -10.57 3.56
CA ILE A 258 -14.31 -11.75 3.42
C ILE A 258 -13.87 -12.82 4.42
N HIS A 259 -14.61 -12.94 5.53
CA HIS A 259 -14.48 -14.08 6.44
C HIS A 259 -15.40 -15.21 5.99
N TRP A 260 -14.79 -16.19 5.31
CA TRP A 260 -15.47 -17.36 4.78
C TRP A 260 -14.54 -18.58 4.79
N GLY A 261 -15.12 -19.77 4.94
CA GLY A 261 -14.36 -21.01 5.14
C GLY A 261 -15.20 -22.07 5.85
N PRO A 262 -14.61 -23.22 6.21
CA PRO A 262 -15.31 -24.31 6.92
C PRO A 262 -16.01 -23.88 8.21
N ASN A 263 -15.48 -22.86 8.88
CA ASN A 263 -16.06 -22.24 10.06
C ASN A 263 -17.47 -21.62 9.81
N SER A 264 -17.88 -21.47 8.54
CA SER A 264 -19.23 -21.03 8.12
C SER A 264 -20.27 -22.16 8.14
N VAL A 265 -19.85 -23.43 8.17
CA VAL A 265 -20.74 -24.60 8.14
C VAL A 265 -21.81 -24.61 9.24
N PRO A 266 -21.50 -24.26 10.50
CA PRO A 266 -22.47 -24.29 11.59
C PRO A 266 -23.57 -23.24 11.46
N GLU A 267 -23.29 -22.12 10.78
CA GLU A 267 -24.16 -20.94 10.67
C GLU A 267 -24.68 -20.40 12.03
N MET A 268 -23.99 -20.72 13.13
CA MET A 268 -24.27 -20.26 14.49
C MET A 268 -22.98 -20.23 15.30
N HIS A 269 -22.77 -19.17 16.10
CA HIS A 269 -21.55 -18.98 16.93
C HIS A 269 -20.26 -19.01 16.11
N THR A 270 -20.27 -18.45 14.91
CA THR A 270 -19.33 -18.76 13.83
C THR A 270 -17.96 -18.11 13.95
N ASP A 271 -17.77 -16.97 14.63
CA ASP A 271 -16.45 -16.29 14.67
C ASP A 271 -15.30 -17.25 14.98
N TRP A 272 -15.34 -17.89 16.14
CA TRP A 272 -14.36 -18.90 16.55
C TRP A 272 -15.04 -20.24 16.86
N TYR A 273 -16.04 -20.64 16.06
CA TYR A 273 -16.79 -21.88 16.31
C TYR A 273 -15.87 -23.08 16.44
N SER A 274 -14.91 -23.22 15.52
CA SER A 274 -13.92 -24.30 15.48
C SER A 274 -13.12 -24.43 16.78
N ARG A 275 -12.87 -23.34 17.52
CA ARG A 275 -12.32 -23.39 18.88
C ARG A 275 -13.39 -23.64 19.94
N TRP A 276 -14.48 -22.88 19.88
CA TRP A 276 -15.49 -22.87 20.93
C TRP A 276 -16.26 -24.18 21.07
N MET A 277 -16.38 -24.98 20.00
CA MET A 277 -17.00 -26.30 20.05
C MET A 277 -16.27 -27.29 20.96
N TYR A 278 -15.00 -27.03 21.32
CA TYR A 278 -14.19 -27.86 22.22
C TYR A 278 -14.19 -27.38 23.69
N LEU A 279 -15.03 -26.40 24.05
CA LEU A 279 -15.13 -25.87 25.42
C LEU A 279 -16.29 -26.53 26.20
N ASP A 280 -16.05 -27.75 26.71
CA ASP A 280 -17.09 -28.64 27.28
C ASP A 280 -17.40 -28.50 28.78
N SER A 281 -16.59 -27.77 29.55
CA SER A 281 -16.86 -27.60 30.99
C SER A 281 -16.28 -26.30 31.57
N GLY A 282 -15.99 -25.33 30.72
CA GLY A 282 -15.49 -24.04 31.14
C GLY A 282 -15.06 -23.18 29.97
N ARG A 283 -15.06 -21.87 30.20
CA ARG A 283 -14.55 -20.86 29.26
C ARG A 283 -13.26 -20.31 29.81
N VAL A 284 -12.35 -19.98 28.92
CA VAL A 284 -11.05 -19.40 29.25
C VAL A 284 -10.85 -18.13 28.44
N ASP A 285 -10.20 -17.16 29.03
CA ASP A 285 -9.65 -16.02 28.31
C ASP A 285 -8.56 -16.54 27.35
N HIS A 286 -8.62 -16.14 26.09
CA HIS A 286 -7.75 -16.66 25.04
C HIS A 286 -6.34 -16.04 25.07
N MET A 287 -6.15 -14.96 25.83
CA MET A 287 -4.88 -14.27 26.00
C MET A 287 -4.16 -14.70 27.28
N THR A 288 -4.90 -14.90 28.39
CA THR A 288 -4.32 -15.24 29.69
C THR A 288 -4.46 -16.72 30.05
N GLY A 289 -5.40 -17.43 29.42
CA GLY A 289 -5.76 -18.80 29.78
C GLY A 289 -6.56 -18.91 31.07
N GLU A 290 -6.87 -17.79 31.72
CA GLU A 290 -7.62 -17.78 32.98
C GLU A 290 -9.07 -18.19 32.74
N LYS A 291 -9.61 -18.96 33.69
CA LYS A 291 -10.99 -19.43 33.62
C LYS A 291 -11.97 -18.27 33.83
N THR A 292 -12.88 -18.08 32.88
CA THR A 292 -13.92 -17.04 32.90
C THR A 292 -15.31 -17.59 33.19
N SER A 293 -15.52 -18.91 33.05
CA SER A 293 -16.80 -19.56 33.36
C SER A 293 -16.63 -21.06 33.65
N ASP A 294 -17.52 -21.61 34.47
CA ASP A 294 -17.68 -23.06 34.72
C ASP A 294 -18.59 -23.77 33.70
N THR A 295 -19.30 -23.01 32.86
CA THR A 295 -20.28 -23.58 31.93
C THR A 295 -19.65 -23.89 30.57
N PRO A 296 -20.14 -24.93 29.86
CA PRO A 296 -19.75 -25.15 28.47
C PRO A 296 -20.04 -23.92 27.60
N HIS A 297 -19.28 -23.76 26.52
CA HIS A 297 -19.60 -22.72 25.54
C HIS A 297 -20.90 -23.10 24.78
N PRO A 298 -21.78 -22.14 24.44
CA PRO A 298 -22.99 -22.44 23.67
C PRO A 298 -22.72 -23.18 22.35
N ALA A 299 -21.62 -22.85 21.68
CA ALA A 299 -21.15 -23.58 20.49
C ALA A 299 -20.90 -25.08 20.74
N HIS A 300 -20.38 -25.48 21.91
CA HIS A 300 -20.19 -26.89 22.26
C HIS A 300 -21.54 -27.62 22.37
N VAL A 301 -22.51 -27.01 23.06
CA VAL A 301 -23.86 -27.56 23.21
C VAL A 301 -24.54 -27.69 21.85
N PHE A 302 -24.51 -26.61 21.06
CA PHE A 302 -25.04 -26.59 19.70
C PHE A 302 -24.38 -27.66 18.82
N HIS A 303 -23.06 -27.84 18.91
CA HIS A 303 -22.35 -28.86 18.15
C HIS A 303 -22.85 -30.26 18.48
N LYS A 304 -22.97 -30.56 19.77
CA LYS A 304 -23.46 -31.85 20.26
C LYS A 304 -24.86 -32.20 19.79
N GLU A 305 -25.74 -31.20 19.73
CA GLU A 305 -27.13 -31.36 19.30
C GLU A 305 -27.28 -31.50 17.78
N ASN A 306 -26.43 -30.84 16.99
CA ASN A 306 -26.61 -30.74 15.54
C ASN A 306 -25.66 -31.62 14.71
N PHE A 307 -24.49 -31.97 15.25
CA PHE A 307 -23.45 -32.73 14.53
C PHE A 307 -23.00 -33.99 15.28
N GLY A 308 -22.94 -33.94 16.61
CA GLY A 308 -22.56 -35.08 17.45
C GLY A 308 -21.50 -34.72 18.48
N ASP A 309 -20.98 -35.71 19.20
CA ASP A 309 -19.96 -35.47 20.23
C ASP A 309 -18.65 -34.93 19.61
N PRO A 310 -18.16 -33.74 19.99
CA PRO A 310 -16.91 -33.16 19.48
C PRO A 310 -15.67 -34.04 19.65
N LYS A 311 -15.72 -35.03 20.55
CA LYS A 311 -14.65 -36.04 20.72
C LYS A 311 -14.54 -37.00 19.54
N LYS A 312 -15.63 -37.19 18.79
CA LYS A 312 -15.73 -38.14 17.67
C LYS A 312 -15.95 -37.42 16.33
N PHE A 313 -16.71 -36.34 16.36
CA PHE A 313 -17.02 -35.51 15.20
C PHE A 313 -16.53 -34.10 15.50
N GLY A 314 -15.31 -33.79 15.09
CA GLY A 314 -14.63 -32.53 15.37
C GLY A 314 -14.67 -31.55 14.19
N PHE A 315 -13.89 -30.48 14.28
CA PHE A 315 -13.81 -29.48 13.22
C PHE A 315 -13.33 -30.06 11.89
N LYS A 316 -12.35 -30.99 11.91
CA LYS A 316 -11.90 -31.73 10.71
C LYS A 316 -13.05 -32.42 9.95
N ASP A 317 -14.10 -32.83 10.66
CA ASP A 317 -15.26 -33.54 10.10
C ASP A 317 -16.33 -32.58 9.57
N LEU A 318 -16.28 -31.29 9.97
CA LEU A 318 -17.10 -30.23 9.37
C LEU A 318 -16.55 -29.75 8.03
N ILE A 319 -15.23 -29.84 7.80
CA ILE A 319 -14.59 -29.35 6.56
C ILE A 319 -15.25 -29.93 5.29
N PRO A 320 -15.52 -31.24 5.18
CA PRO A 320 -16.21 -31.81 4.02
C PRO A 320 -17.63 -31.26 3.78
N MET A 321 -18.27 -30.64 4.78
CA MET A 321 -19.62 -30.10 4.70
C MET A 321 -19.69 -28.66 4.17
N TRP A 322 -18.53 -28.05 3.92
CA TRP A 322 -18.40 -26.75 3.25
C TRP A 322 -18.46 -26.95 1.73
N THR A 323 -19.67 -26.97 1.18
CA THR A 323 -19.94 -27.47 -0.18
C THR A 323 -19.89 -26.42 -1.28
N MET A 324 -19.98 -25.12 -0.97
CA MET A 324 -19.86 -24.02 -1.94
C MET A 324 -20.76 -24.13 -3.19
N GLU A 325 -21.89 -24.82 -3.09
CA GLU A 325 -22.76 -25.19 -4.24
C GLU A 325 -23.25 -24.01 -5.10
N LYS A 326 -23.27 -22.81 -4.53
CA LYS A 326 -23.74 -21.56 -5.16
C LYS A 326 -22.66 -20.47 -5.14
N PHE A 327 -21.41 -20.85 -4.92
CA PHE A 327 -20.30 -19.91 -4.98
C PHE A 327 -20.07 -19.47 -6.44
N ASP A 328 -20.22 -18.17 -6.68
CA ASP A 328 -19.85 -17.53 -7.94
C ASP A 328 -18.92 -16.35 -7.65
N PRO A 329 -17.59 -16.48 -7.88
CA PRO A 329 -16.65 -15.39 -7.65
C PRO A 329 -16.96 -14.17 -8.53
N LYS A 330 -17.55 -14.36 -9.72
CA LYS A 330 -17.89 -13.26 -10.62
C LYS A 330 -19.04 -12.43 -10.05
N GLU A 331 -20.08 -13.08 -9.51
CA GLU A 331 -21.19 -12.39 -8.85
C GLU A 331 -20.67 -11.60 -7.63
N TRP A 332 -19.86 -12.25 -6.78
CA TRP A 332 -19.30 -11.63 -5.58
C TRP A 332 -18.50 -10.37 -5.91
N VAL A 333 -17.51 -10.49 -6.80
CA VAL A 333 -16.66 -9.37 -7.19
C VAL A 333 -17.46 -8.26 -7.89
N SER A 334 -18.52 -8.62 -8.64
CA SER A 334 -19.41 -7.62 -9.23
C SER A 334 -20.17 -6.83 -8.18
N ILE A 335 -20.62 -7.47 -7.09
CA ILE A 335 -21.27 -6.78 -5.96
C ILE A 335 -20.28 -5.85 -5.25
N PHE A 336 -19.04 -6.30 -5.04
CA PHE A 336 -17.99 -5.47 -4.40
C PHE A 336 -17.64 -4.25 -5.24
N LYS A 337 -17.56 -4.41 -6.56
CA LYS A 337 -17.34 -3.28 -7.46
C LYS A 337 -18.53 -2.30 -7.44
N GLN A 338 -19.76 -2.81 -7.40
CA GLN A 338 -20.96 -1.99 -7.29
C GLN A 338 -21.06 -1.26 -5.95
N SER A 339 -20.48 -1.80 -4.87
CA SER A 339 -20.42 -1.12 -3.57
C SER A 339 -19.43 0.05 -3.54
N GLY A 340 -18.63 0.24 -4.59
CA GLY A 340 -17.58 1.26 -4.65
C GLY A 340 -16.25 0.81 -4.04
N ALA A 341 -16.10 -0.45 -3.62
CA ALA A 341 -14.81 -0.92 -3.11
C ALA A 341 -13.71 -0.82 -4.18
N GLN A 342 -12.51 -0.43 -3.76
CA GLN A 342 -11.33 -0.34 -4.62
C GLN A 342 -10.39 -1.54 -4.44
N TYR A 343 -10.46 -2.20 -3.27
CA TYR A 343 -9.65 -3.36 -2.93
C TYR A 343 -10.49 -4.43 -2.20
N VAL A 344 -10.09 -5.69 -2.34
CA VAL A 344 -10.76 -6.84 -1.71
C VAL A 344 -9.71 -7.74 -1.07
N VAL A 345 -9.93 -8.15 0.17
CA VAL A 345 -9.03 -8.97 0.97
C VAL A 345 -9.78 -10.23 1.41
N PRO A 346 -9.76 -11.35 0.66
CA PRO A 346 -10.21 -12.63 1.17
C PRO A 346 -9.28 -13.20 2.25
N VAL A 347 -9.86 -13.90 3.23
CA VAL A 347 -9.09 -14.72 4.18
C VAL A 347 -8.56 -15.95 3.46
N ALA A 348 -7.23 -16.07 3.35
CA ALA A 348 -6.60 -17.31 2.86
C ALA A 348 -6.59 -18.39 3.94
N GLU A 349 -6.37 -17.98 5.19
CA GLU A 349 -6.21 -18.85 6.34
C GLU A 349 -6.73 -18.12 7.57
N HIS A 350 -7.75 -18.66 8.23
CA HIS A 350 -8.18 -18.16 9.53
C HIS A 350 -7.37 -18.84 10.66
N HIS A 351 -7.71 -18.58 11.92
CA HIS A 351 -7.05 -19.25 13.05
C HIS A 351 -7.29 -20.76 13.11
N ASP A 352 -8.27 -21.25 12.35
CA ASP A 352 -8.69 -22.66 12.35
C ASP A 352 -7.70 -23.60 11.65
N GLY A 353 -6.68 -23.06 10.97
CA GLY A 353 -5.57 -23.80 10.35
C GLY A 353 -5.82 -24.23 8.91
N PHE A 354 -7.04 -24.09 8.40
CA PHE A 354 -7.42 -24.57 7.07
C PHE A 354 -6.99 -23.58 5.96
N ALA A 355 -6.32 -24.08 4.92
CA ALA A 355 -5.90 -23.26 3.80
C ALA A 355 -7.00 -23.21 2.72
N LEU A 356 -7.44 -22.02 2.32
CA LEU A 356 -8.44 -21.85 1.25
C LEU A 356 -7.86 -22.06 -0.18
N TYR A 357 -6.64 -22.55 -0.27
CA TYR A 357 -5.80 -22.56 -1.46
C TYR A 357 -5.01 -23.86 -1.59
N GLU A 358 -4.45 -24.21 -2.75
CA GLU A 358 -3.59 -25.40 -2.84
C GLU A 358 -2.27 -25.19 -2.07
N SER A 359 -2.04 -25.96 -1.01
CA SER A 359 -0.81 -25.89 -0.22
C SER A 359 -0.01 -27.18 -0.32
N SER A 360 1.30 -27.06 -0.51
CA SER A 360 2.24 -28.17 -0.42
C SER A 360 2.71 -28.46 1.01
N ILE A 361 2.34 -27.59 1.97
CA ILE A 361 2.82 -27.64 3.36
C ILE A 361 1.83 -28.35 4.29
N THR A 362 0.52 -28.26 4.02
CA THR A 362 -0.52 -28.92 4.83
C THR A 362 -1.49 -29.69 3.94
N PRO A 363 -1.94 -30.90 4.35
CA PRO A 363 -3.00 -31.62 3.64
C PRO A 363 -4.41 -31.02 3.90
N TYR A 364 -4.53 -30.09 4.86
CA TYR A 364 -5.80 -29.46 5.22
C TYR A 364 -6.05 -28.19 4.41
N HIS A 365 -6.44 -28.40 3.17
CA HIS A 365 -6.70 -27.30 2.24
C HIS A 365 -7.88 -27.56 1.29
N ALA A 366 -8.41 -26.49 0.69
CA ALA A 366 -9.66 -26.52 -0.08
C ALA A 366 -9.65 -27.38 -1.35
N VAL A 367 -8.47 -27.65 -1.92
CA VAL A 367 -8.34 -28.58 -3.05
C VAL A 367 -8.41 -30.04 -2.55
N ALA A 368 -7.77 -30.34 -1.41
CA ALA A 368 -7.77 -31.69 -0.84
C ALA A 368 -9.06 -32.03 -0.08
N MET A 369 -9.79 -31.05 0.46
CA MET A 369 -10.96 -31.27 1.33
C MET A 369 -12.08 -30.26 1.05
N GLY A 370 -13.32 -30.59 1.44
CA GLY A 370 -14.47 -29.71 1.24
C GLY A 370 -14.78 -29.48 -0.24
N PRO A 371 -14.63 -28.24 -0.76
CA PRO A 371 -15.09 -27.86 -2.10
C PRO A 371 -14.26 -28.44 -3.27
N LYS A 372 -13.10 -29.05 -3.00
CA LYS A 372 -12.21 -29.66 -4.02
C LYS A 372 -11.78 -28.70 -5.12
N THR A 373 -11.58 -27.44 -4.76
CA THR A 373 -11.13 -26.38 -5.67
C THR A 373 -10.27 -25.37 -4.92
N ASP A 374 -9.42 -24.65 -5.66
CA ASP A 374 -8.64 -23.56 -5.11
C ASP A 374 -9.55 -22.31 -5.00
N VAL A 375 -10.07 -22.08 -3.81
CA VAL A 375 -11.06 -21.03 -3.54
C VAL A 375 -10.41 -19.67 -3.57
N LEU A 376 -9.22 -19.56 -2.97
CA LEU A 376 -8.43 -18.33 -2.97
C LEU A 376 -8.08 -17.92 -4.39
N LYS A 377 -7.58 -18.84 -5.22
CA LYS A 377 -7.25 -18.57 -6.63
C LYS A 377 -8.48 -18.09 -7.42
N ALA A 378 -9.62 -18.77 -7.24
CA ALA A 378 -10.86 -18.38 -7.92
C ALA A 378 -11.29 -16.94 -7.56
N LEU A 379 -11.11 -16.52 -6.31
CA LEU A 379 -11.37 -15.15 -5.88
C LEU A 379 -10.32 -14.17 -6.40
N THR A 380 -9.03 -14.43 -6.17
CA THR A 380 -7.95 -13.48 -6.52
C THR A 380 -7.86 -13.24 -8.02
N ASP A 381 -8.02 -14.29 -8.84
CA ASP A 381 -8.04 -14.16 -10.29
C ASP A 381 -9.23 -13.30 -10.76
N GLU A 382 -10.42 -13.49 -10.19
CA GLU A 382 -11.61 -12.71 -10.57
C GLU A 382 -11.57 -11.26 -10.06
N ILE A 383 -11.03 -11.01 -8.86
CA ILE A 383 -10.77 -9.68 -8.32
C ILE A 383 -9.88 -8.88 -9.28
N LYS A 384 -8.71 -9.46 -9.66
CA LYS A 384 -7.76 -8.84 -10.59
C LYS A 384 -8.39 -8.62 -11.96
N LYS A 385 -9.13 -9.60 -12.47
CA LYS A 385 -9.81 -9.53 -13.78
C LYS A 385 -10.85 -8.41 -13.85
N GLN A 386 -11.55 -8.09 -12.76
CA GLN A 386 -12.52 -6.99 -12.72
C GLN A 386 -11.88 -5.62 -12.39
N GLY A 387 -10.55 -5.57 -12.22
CA GLY A 387 -9.77 -4.35 -12.04
C GLY A 387 -9.76 -3.81 -10.61
N LEU A 388 -10.05 -4.65 -9.61
CA LEU A 388 -9.90 -4.30 -8.20
C LEU A 388 -8.51 -4.68 -7.71
N ILE A 389 -8.00 -3.93 -6.73
CA ILE A 389 -6.76 -4.27 -6.03
C ILE A 389 -6.99 -5.55 -5.22
N CYS A 390 -6.06 -6.49 -5.30
CA CYS A 390 -6.22 -7.81 -4.72
C CYS A 390 -5.36 -7.98 -3.46
N GLY A 391 -5.99 -8.04 -2.30
CA GLY A 391 -5.35 -8.43 -1.06
C GLY A 391 -5.54 -9.90 -0.71
N VAL A 392 -4.87 -10.35 0.34
CA VAL A 392 -5.08 -11.64 1.02
C VAL A 392 -4.76 -11.46 2.51
N SER A 393 -5.54 -12.08 3.40
CA SER A 393 -5.20 -12.15 4.82
C SER A 393 -4.76 -13.54 5.29
N SER A 394 -3.84 -13.58 6.26
CA SER A 394 -3.53 -14.78 7.05
C SER A 394 -3.62 -14.50 8.54
N HIS A 395 -4.35 -15.37 9.23
CA HIS A 395 -4.57 -15.34 10.66
C HIS A 395 -3.91 -16.56 11.33
N LEU A 396 -3.06 -17.28 10.58
CA LEU A 396 -2.44 -18.55 10.96
C LEU A 396 -1.53 -18.40 12.20
N ALA A 397 -0.96 -17.22 12.45
CA ALA A 397 -0.09 -16.99 13.61
C ALA A 397 -0.73 -17.45 14.92
N PHE A 398 -2.02 -17.15 15.13
CA PHE A 398 -2.73 -17.55 16.34
C PHE A 398 -3.15 -19.04 16.36
N ASN A 399 -3.11 -19.75 15.23
CA ASN A 399 -3.44 -21.18 15.17
C ASN A 399 -2.64 -21.98 16.22
N TRP A 400 -1.37 -21.62 16.44
CA TRP A 400 -0.52 -22.18 17.50
C TRP A 400 -1.28 -22.30 18.84
N ASN A 401 -1.90 -21.21 19.33
CA ASN A 401 -2.63 -21.24 20.60
C ASN A 401 -4.16 -21.33 20.47
N PHE A 402 -4.66 -21.60 19.27
CA PHE A 402 -6.09 -21.65 18.97
C PHE A 402 -6.75 -22.95 19.47
N TYR A 403 -6.03 -24.07 19.48
CA TYR A 403 -6.56 -25.39 19.87
C TYR A 403 -5.97 -25.94 21.19
N THR A 404 -5.95 -25.12 22.24
CA THR A 404 -5.40 -25.48 23.57
C THR A 404 -6.41 -26.14 24.52
N GLN A 405 -7.48 -26.75 24.00
CA GLN A 405 -8.55 -27.36 24.80
C GLN A 405 -8.12 -28.72 25.40
N LYS A 406 -9.06 -29.49 25.98
CA LYS A 406 -8.75 -30.66 26.82
C LYS A 406 -8.26 -31.90 26.03
N PRO A 407 -7.49 -32.81 26.68
CA PRO A 407 -6.87 -33.96 26.03
C PRO A 407 -7.77 -34.99 25.35
N HIS A 408 -9.06 -34.99 25.65
CA HIS A 408 -9.98 -36.00 25.15
C HIS A 408 -10.62 -35.64 23.80
N PHE A 409 -10.24 -34.52 23.19
CA PHE A 409 -10.69 -34.10 21.87
C PHE A 409 -9.72 -34.54 20.77
N ASP A 410 -10.20 -34.53 19.53
CA ASP A 410 -9.37 -34.83 18.35
C ASP A 410 -8.23 -33.83 18.13
N THR A 411 -8.32 -32.62 18.69
CA THR A 411 -7.24 -31.63 18.66
C THR A 411 -5.94 -32.08 19.34
N TRP A 412 -5.98 -33.16 20.12
CA TRP A 412 -4.81 -33.77 20.76
C TRP A 412 -4.23 -34.96 20.01
N ASP A 413 -4.88 -35.41 18.92
CA ASP A 413 -4.36 -36.48 18.10
C ASP A 413 -3.23 -35.95 17.21
N PRO A 414 -1.99 -36.46 17.34
CA PRO A 414 -0.86 -35.99 16.54
C PRO A 414 -1.05 -36.19 15.03
N GLN A 415 -1.97 -37.06 14.59
CA GLN A 415 -2.32 -37.21 13.18
C GLN A 415 -2.91 -35.92 12.58
N TYR A 416 -3.54 -35.08 13.41
CA TYR A 416 -4.21 -33.85 12.98
C TYR A 416 -3.40 -32.58 13.29
N ALA A 417 -2.10 -32.72 13.62
CA ALA A 417 -1.23 -31.61 14.00
C ALA A 417 -1.10 -30.52 12.91
N ASP A 418 -1.16 -30.88 11.62
CA ASP A 418 -1.08 -29.89 10.54
C ASP A 418 -2.32 -28.98 10.44
N LEU A 419 -3.43 -29.36 11.09
CA LEU A 419 -4.64 -28.54 11.24
C LEU A 419 -4.65 -27.78 12.57
N TYR A 420 -4.27 -28.45 13.66
CA TYR A 420 -4.47 -27.97 15.03
C TYR A 420 -3.20 -27.43 15.71
N ALA A 421 -2.09 -27.35 14.98
CA ALA A 421 -0.71 -27.18 15.45
C ALA A 421 -0.17 -28.41 16.23
N PRO A 422 1.16 -28.64 16.20
CA PRO A 422 1.81 -29.67 17.01
C PRO A 422 1.53 -29.48 18.50
N ARG A 423 1.55 -30.57 19.27
CA ARG A 423 1.28 -30.52 20.71
C ARG A 423 2.35 -29.71 21.45
N HIS A 424 1.90 -28.75 22.26
CA HIS A 424 2.74 -27.89 23.09
C HIS A 424 2.01 -27.49 24.38
N GLU A 425 2.73 -26.88 25.32
CA GLU A 425 2.11 -26.31 26.52
C GLU A 425 1.23 -25.11 26.16
N PRO A 426 -0.05 -25.07 26.59
CA PRO A 426 -0.94 -23.96 26.28
C PRO A 426 -0.33 -22.59 26.61
N TYR A 427 -0.49 -21.63 25.69
CA TYR A 427 -0.02 -20.25 25.80
C TYR A 427 1.51 -20.07 25.79
N SER A 428 2.26 -21.16 25.60
CA SER A 428 3.70 -21.08 25.33
C SER A 428 3.99 -20.37 23.99
N PRO A 429 5.16 -19.73 23.85
CA PRO A 429 5.58 -19.13 22.59
C PRO A 429 5.57 -20.14 21.44
N ALA A 430 5.31 -19.67 20.22
CA ALA A 430 5.44 -20.50 19.03
C ALA A 430 6.86 -21.06 18.92
N SER A 431 6.98 -22.37 18.65
CA SER A 431 8.29 -23.00 18.49
C SER A 431 9.01 -22.51 17.23
N GLU A 432 10.34 -22.47 17.27
CA GLU A 432 11.15 -22.12 16.09
C GLU A 432 10.90 -23.07 14.91
N GLU A 433 10.69 -24.36 15.18
CA GLU A 433 10.37 -25.39 14.20
C GLU A 433 9.04 -25.10 13.50
N TRP A 434 7.95 -24.88 14.24
CA TRP A 434 6.65 -24.55 13.64
C TRP A 434 6.68 -23.25 12.83
N LEU A 435 7.44 -22.24 13.29
CA LEU A 435 7.63 -21.01 12.53
C LEU A 435 8.39 -21.26 11.21
N ALA A 436 9.46 -22.07 11.25
CA ALA A 436 10.32 -22.33 10.10
C ALA A 436 9.71 -23.29 9.07
N GLU A 437 8.92 -24.27 9.54
CA GLU A 437 8.41 -25.38 8.72
C GLU A 437 6.93 -25.22 8.35
N THR A 438 6.15 -24.45 9.10
CA THR A 438 4.71 -24.27 8.85
C THR A 438 4.36 -22.81 8.52
N TRP A 439 4.53 -21.89 9.48
CA TRP A 439 4.03 -20.52 9.32
C TRP A 439 4.74 -19.75 8.21
N TRP A 440 6.08 -19.79 8.19
CA TRP A 440 6.86 -19.08 7.17
C TRP A 440 6.69 -19.66 5.76
N PRO A 441 6.75 -20.99 5.54
CA PRO A 441 6.49 -21.57 4.23
C PRO A 441 5.08 -21.28 3.69
N ARG A 442 4.03 -21.39 4.50
CA ARG A 442 2.65 -21.04 4.09
C ARG A 442 2.51 -19.55 3.73
N THR A 443 3.15 -18.68 4.50
CA THR A 443 3.23 -17.24 4.17
C THR A 443 3.88 -17.00 2.80
N LYS A 444 4.97 -17.71 2.49
CA LYS A 444 5.60 -17.61 1.16
C LYS A 444 4.73 -18.20 0.05
N GLU A 445 4.05 -19.32 0.27
CA GLU A 445 3.11 -19.86 -0.74
C GLU A 445 2.03 -18.83 -1.11
N ILE A 446 1.48 -18.11 -0.12
CA ILE A 446 0.53 -17.02 -0.36
C ILE A 446 1.17 -15.93 -1.25
N ILE A 447 2.38 -15.46 -0.88
CA ILE A 447 3.07 -14.39 -1.61
C ILE A 447 3.41 -14.83 -3.05
N ASP A 448 3.99 -16.01 -3.21
CA ASP A 448 4.57 -16.47 -4.47
C ASP A 448 3.49 -16.89 -5.48
N ASN A 449 2.46 -17.61 -5.01
CA ASN A 449 1.45 -18.20 -5.89
C ASN A 449 0.28 -17.25 -6.19
N TYR A 450 -0.07 -16.35 -5.27
CA TYR A 450 -1.24 -15.46 -5.41
C TYR A 450 -0.86 -14.01 -5.64
N GLN A 451 0.37 -13.62 -5.29
CA GLN A 451 0.93 -12.29 -5.54
C GLN A 451 -0.04 -11.18 -5.13
N PRO A 452 -0.43 -11.12 -3.83
CA PRO A 452 -1.31 -10.05 -3.38
C PRO A 452 -0.63 -8.68 -3.49
N ASP A 453 -1.45 -7.67 -3.70
CA ASP A 453 -1.07 -6.26 -3.60
C ASP A 453 -1.15 -5.79 -2.13
N ILE A 454 -2.03 -6.43 -1.33
CA ILE A 454 -2.16 -6.22 0.11
C ILE A 454 -1.99 -7.55 0.84
N LEU A 455 -1.00 -7.65 1.72
CA LEU A 455 -0.83 -8.81 2.61
C LEU A 455 -1.20 -8.37 4.02
N TRP A 456 -2.29 -8.92 4.54
CA TRP A 456 -2.85 -8.56 5.84
C TRP A 456 -2.61 -9.66 6.87
N PHE A 457 -2.20 -9.29 8.07
CA PHE A 457 -2.04 -10.21 9.19
C PHE A 457 -2.87 -9.79 10.39
N ASP A 458 -3.50 -10.79 11.01
CA ASP A 458 -4.26 -10.59 12.24
C ASP A 458 -3.33 -10.35 13.44
N PHE A 459 -3.93 -10.21 14.63
CA PHE A 459 -3.18 -10.22 15.89
C PHE A 459 -2.35 -11.51 16.06
N TYR A 460 -1.50 -11.54 17.08
CA TYR A 460 -0.57 -12.64 17.41
C TYR A 460 0.77 -12.59 16.65
N LEU A 461 0.79 -12.01 15.45
CA LEU A 461 2.04 -11.69 14.74
C LEU A 461 2.92 -10.71 15.53
N ASP A 462 2.32 -9.91 16.42
CA ASP A 462 3.02 -8.93 17.26
C ASP A 462 3.89 -9.56 18.35
N ARG A 463 3.73 -10.86 18.64
CA ARG A 463 4.45 -11.50 19.75
C ARG A 463 5.96 -11.62 19.52
N PRO A 464 6.79 -11.61 20.59
CA PRO A 464 8.25 -11.62 20.50
C PRO A 464 8.86 -12.75 19.67
N GLU A 465 8.25 -13.95 19.69
CA GLU A 465 8.72 -15.10 18.91
C GLU A 465 8.64 -14.90 17.37
N PHE A 466 7.79 -13.99 16.89
CA PHE A 466 7.71 -13.63 15.47
C PHE A 466 8.70 -12.51 15.07
N ALA A 467 9.33 -11.83 16.03
CA ALA A 467 10.25 -10.72 15.77
C ALA A 467 11.41 -11.04 14.79
N PRO A 468 12.02 -12.25 14.82
CA PRO A 468 13.02 -12.64 13.82
C PRO A 468 12.47 -12.67 12.38
N TYR A 469 11.16 -12.91 12.22
CA TYR A 469 10.50 -12.99 10.92
C TYR A 469 9.99 -11.65 10.41
N HIS A 470 9.77 -10.63 11.24
CA HIS A 470 9.21 -9.35 10.79
C HIS A 470 10.03 -8.71 9.67
N LYS A 471 11.33 -8.51 9.89
CA LYS A 471 12.22 -7.93 8.86
C LYS A 471 12.35 -8.82 7.63
N LYS A 472 12.36 -10.14 7.83
CA LYS A 472 12.44 -11.13 6.75
C LYS A 472 11.20 -11.10 5.87
N LEU A 473 10.01 -11.06 6.49
CA LEU A 473 8.71 -10.97 5.83
C LEU A 473 8.58 -9.68 5.03
N ALA A 474 8.83 -8.52 5.66
CA ALA A 474 8.73 -7.24 4.97
C ALA A 474 9.69 -7.17 3.77
N ALA A 475 10.96 -7.52 3.95
CA ALA A 475 11.92 -7.52 2.85
C ALA A 475 11.49 -8.48 1.72
N TYR A 476 11.09 -9.71 2.06
CA TYR A 476 10.63 -10.70 1.08
C TYR A 476 9.41 -10.21 0.30
N TYR A 477 8.40 -9.68 1.00
CA TYR A 477 7.16 -9.23 0.38
C TYR A 477 7.37 -7.97 -0.46
N TYR A 478 8.14 -6.98 0.02
CA TYR A 478 8.42 -5.77 -0.76
C TYR A 478 9.26 -6.08 -2.01
N ASN A 479 10.23 -6.98 -1.90
CA ASN A 479 10.98 -7.46 -3.06
C ASN A 479 10.10 -8.28 -4.04
N SER A 480 9.08 -9.00 -3.55
CA SER A 480 8.09 -9.64 -4.43
C SER A 480 7.29 -8.61 -5.25
N GLY A 481 7.06 -7.42 -4.71
CA GLY A 481 6.51 -6.27 -5.43
C GLY A 481 7.47 -5.78 -6.51
N LEU A 482 8.74 -5.53 -6.16
CA LEU A 482 9.78 -5.12 -7.11
C LEU A 482 9.95 -6.11 -8.27
N LYS A 483 9.83 -7.40 -8.01
CA LYS A 483 9.86 -8.45 -9.03
C LYS A 483 8.76 -8.32 -10.08
N ARG A 484 7.62 -7.75 -9.70
CA ARG A 484 6.43 -7.54 -10.54
C ARG A 484 6.27 -6.09 -10.99
N ASN A 485 7.27 -5.24 -10.72
CA ASN A 485 7.18 -3.79 -10.83
C ASN A 485 5.98 -3.15 -10.10
N GLN A 486 5.54 -3.75 -9.00
CA GLN A 486 4.34 -3.38 -8.26
C GLN A 486 4.72 -2.85 -6.88
N THR A 487 4.06 -1.80 -6.42
CA THR A 487 4.12 -1.40 -5.01
C THR A 487 3.07 -2.17 -4.22
N VAL A 488 3.43 -2.63 -3.03
CA VAL A 488 2.60 -3.54 -2.21
C VAL A 488 2.39 -2.98 -0.82
N VAL A 489 1.37 -3.45 -0.09
CA VAL A 489 1.04 -3.01 1.27
C VAL A 489 1.07 -4.19 2.23
N LEU A 490 1.90 -4.09 3.27
CA LEU A 490 1.87 -5.00 4.42
C LEU A 490 1.02 -4.38 5.54
N GLN A 491 -0.05 -5.07 5.93
CA GLN A 491 -0.97 -4.65 6.99
C GLN A 491 -0.85 -5.56 8.20
N THR A 492 -0.78 -4.99 9.39
CA THR A 492 -0.70 -5.76 10.64
C THR A 492 -1.45 -5.08 11.78
N LYS A 493 -1.85 -5.87 12.77
CA LYS A 493 -2.36 -5.37 14.05
C LYS A 493 -1.25 -5.26 15.10
N ASN A 494 -1.48 -4.36 16.06
CA ASN A 494 -0.72 -4.29 17.31
C ASN A 494 -1.71 -4.50 18.46
N LEU A 495 -1.64 -5.63 19.16
CA LEU A 495 -2.53 -5.92 20.29
C LEU A 495 -1.82 -5.64 21.63
N ARG A 496 -0.71 -6.35 21.89
CA ARG A 496 0.10 -6.17 23.11
C ARG A 496 1.49 -5.64 22.82
N TYR A 497 1.99 -5.91 21.62
CA TYR A 497 3.34 -5.56 21.21
C TYR A 497 3.28 -4.79 19.88
N GLN A 498 4.38 -4.14 19.54
CA GLN A 498 4.56 -3.51 18.25
C GLN A 498 5.16 -4.52 17.28
N SER A 499 4.43 -4.86 16.21
CA SER A 499 4.92 -5.76 15.14
C SER A 499 6.04 -5.08 14.33
N TYR A 500 5.78 -3.86 13.84
CA TYR A 500 6.69 -3.17 12.92
C TYR A 500 6.90 -1.71 13.33
N ARG A 501 8.05 -1.14 12.95
CA ARG A 501 8.32 0.29 13.13
C ARG A 501 7.31 1.11 12.33
N GLU A 502 6.95 2.27 12.87
CA GLU A 502 6.09 3.22 12.18
C GLU A 502 6.71 3.62 10.82
N GLY A 503 5.86 3.84 9.81
CA GLY A 503 6.28 4.08 8.42
C GLY A 503 6.74 2.85 7.63
N THR A 504 7.05 1.71 8.28
CA THR A 504 7.55 0.50 7.59
C THR A 504 6.47 -0.51 7.22
N HIS A 505 5.22 -0.25 7.59
CA HIS A 505 4.02 -1.05 7.33
C HIS A 505 2.78 -0.17 7.53
N MET A 506 1.59 -0.70 7.25
CA MET A 506 0.33 -0.04 7.54
C MET A 506 -0.36 -0.68 8.75
N LEU A 507 -0.70 0.13 9.75
CA LEU A 507 -1.40 -0.32 10.95
C LEU A 507 -2.89 -0.51 10.64
N ASP A 508 -3.44 -1.63 11.10
CA ASP A 508 -4.85 -1.96 11.04
C ASP A 508 -5.44 -2.05 12.46
N LEU A 509 -6.59 -1.41 12.68
CA LEU A 509 -7.27 -1.35 13.98
C LEU A 509 -8.58 -2.13 13.97
N GLU A 510 -8.63 -3.24 14.70
CA GLU A 510 -9.81 -4.11 14.74
C GLU A 510 -11.00 -3.50 15.45
N ARG A 511 -12.11 -3.34 14.70
CA ARG A 511 -13.40 -2.82 15.19
C ARG A 511 -13.19 -1.64 16.13
N SER A 512 -12.38 -0.71 15.65
CA SER A 512 -11.92 0.44 16.41
C SER A 512 -11.77 1.63 15.48
N LYS A 513 -11.59 2.80 16.06
CA LYS A 513 -11.39 4.05 15.34
C LYS A 513 -10.40 4.89 16.13
N MET A 514 -9.90 5.94 15.49
CA MET A 514 -9.13 6.96 16.17
C MET A 514 -10.04 8.10 16.61
N ASP A 515 -9.77 8.69 17.76
CA ASP A 515 -10.46 9.89 18.27
C ASP A 515 -9.90 11.19 17.67
N SER A 516 -8.75 11.09 17.01
CA SER A 516 -7.95 12.20 16.53
C SER A 516 -7.32 11.89 15.18
N LEU A 517 -6.79 12.93 14.54
CA LEU A 517 -6.07 12.82 13.28
C LEU A 517 -4.70 12.17 13.50
N ARG A 518 -4.34 11.22 12.65
CA ARG A 518 -3.01 10.59 12.64
C ARG A 518 -2.23 10.99 11.39
N SER A 519 -0.96 11.35 11.56
CA SER A 519 -0.07 11.70 10.43
C SER A 519 0.19 10.50 9.52
N GLU A 520 0.41 9.35 10.12
CA GLU A 520 0.65 8.10 9.41
C GLU A 520 -0.65 7.44 8.98
N TYR A 521 -0.68 7.01 7.72
CA TYR A 521 -1.86 6.38 7.13
C TYR A 521 -2.18 5.05 7.84
N TRP A 522 -3.47 4.78 8.03
CA TRP A 522 -3.95 3.62 8.79
C TRP A 522 -5.23 3.03 8.19
N GLN A 523 -5.54 1.81 8.58
CA GLN A 523 -6.80 1.15 8.26
C GLN A 523 -7.55 0.79 9.54
N THR A 524 -8.86 0.68 9.45
CA THR A 524 -9.63 -0.14 10.38
C THR A 524 -10.51 -1.13 9.61
N ASP A 525 -10.59 -2.32 10.15
CA ASP A 525 -11.52 -3.36 9.78
C ASP A 525 -12.76 -3.35 10.70
N THR A 526 -13.94 -3.46 10.09
CA THR A 526 -15.21 -3.72 10.79
C THR A 526 -16.07 -4.65 9.95
N SER A 527 -17.19 -5.14 10.49
CA SER A 527 -18.12 -6.02 9.80
C SER A 527 -19.50 -5.39 9.67
N ILE A 528 -20.22 -5.71 8.59
CA ILE A 528 -21.66 -5.45 8.50
C ILE A 528 -22.37 -6.05 9.72
N GLY A 529 -21.90 -7.20 10.22
CA GLY A 529 -22.40 -7.83 11.42
C GLY A 529 -21.84 -7.17 12.67
N LYS A 530 -22.70 -6.61 13.51
CA LYS A 530 -22.33 -6.13 14.85
C LYS A 530 -21.77 -7.25 15.72
N ASN A 531 -22.29 -8.46 15.57
CA ASN A 531 -21.99 -9.58 16.47
C ASN A 531 -21.08 -10.66 15.88
N SER A 532 -20.65 -10.56 14.62
CA SER A 532 -19.78 -11.57 14.00
C SER A 532 -19.09 -11.08 12.71
N TRP A 533 -17.97 -11.70 12.37
CA TRP A 533 -17.28 -11.63 11.07
C TRP A 533 -17.83 -12.66 10.08
N PHE A 534 -18.16 -13.87 10.55
CA PHE A 534 -18.72 -14.95 9.73
C PHE A 534 -20.25 -14.93 9.73
N TYR A 535 -20.90 -15.42 8.66
CA TYR A 535 -22.37 -15.56 8.68
C TYR A 535 -22.85 -16.33 9.91
N THR A 536 -23.87 -15.79 10.60
CA THR A 536 -24.61 -16.51 11.64
C THR A 536 -26.10 -16.23 11.50
N LYS A 537 -26.96 -17.20 11.82
CA LYS A 537 -28.42 -17.03 11.68
C LYS A 537 -29.00 -15.93 12.57
N ASN A 538 -28.32 -15.59 13.67
CA ASN A 538 -28.67 -14.48 14.56
C ASN A 538 -27.84 -13.21 14.27
N TRP A 539 -27.45 -13.00 13.01
CA TRP A 539 -26.71 -11.82 12.57
C TRP A 539 -27.47 -10.54 12.89
N ILE A 540 -26.75 -9.53 13.39
CA ILE A 540 -27.28 -8.20 13.70
C ILE A 540 -26.60 -7.22 12.74
N PRO A 541 -27.26 -6.79 11.66
CA PRO A 541 -26.64 -5.90 10.68
C PRO A 541 -26.50 -4.47 11.22
N LYS A 542 -25.40 -3.80 10.84
CA LYS A 542 -25.24 -2.34 10.91
C LYS A 542 -26.03 -1.70 9.79
N ALA A 543 -26.57 -0.51 10.03
CA ALA A 543 -27.28 0.22 8.99
C ALA A 543 -26.29 0.80 7.98
N PRO A 544 -26.65 0.89 6.69
CA PRO A 544 -25.78 1.48 5.67
C PRO A 544 -25.35 2.91 6.01
N GLY A 545 -26.25 3.71 6.59
CA GLY A 545 -25.96 5.07 7.03
C GLY A 545 -24.89 5.16 8.11
N ASP A 546 -24.85 4.21 9.05
CA ASP A 546 -23.82 4.14 10.08
C ASP A 546 -22.46 3.84 9.46
N LEU A 547 -22.41 2.90 8.51
CA LEU A 547 -21.18 2.52 7.81
C LEU A 547 -20.64 3.64 6.90
N ILE A 548 -21.54 4.40 6.25
CA ILE A 548 -21.17 5.60 5.47
C ILE A 548 -20.61 6.69 6.39
N ALA A 549 -21.25 6.92 7.55
CA ALA A 549 -20.77 7.89 8.52
C ALA A 549 -19.38 7.49 9.07
N ASP A 550 -19.19 6.19 9.34
CA ASP A 550 -17.92 5.62 9.76
C ASP A 550 -16.83 5.82 8.71
N LEU A 551 -17.12 5.52 7.43
CA LEU A 551 -16.19 5.76 6.32
C LEU A 551 -15.73 7.22 6.32
N MET A 552 -16.64 8.18 6.47
CA MET A 552 -16.30 9.60 6.44
C MET A 552 -15.54 10.07 7.68
N ASP A 553 -15.85 9.53 8.86
CA ASP A 553 -15.06 9.76 10.07
C ASP A 553 -13.61 9.27 9.88
N ILE A 554 -13.45 8.05 9.39
CA ILE A 554 -12.14 7.41 9.18
C ILE A 554 -11.32 8.16 8.12
N VAL A 555 -11.91 8.47 6.96
CA VAL A 555 -11.21 9.16 5.87
C VAL A 555 -10.75 10.55 6.29
N SER A 556 -11.57 11.29 7.05
CA SER A 556 -11.20 12.61 7.57
C SER A 556 -10.04 12.59 8.58
N LYS A 557 -9.80 11.43 9.22
CA LYS A 557 -8.71 11.19 10.18
C LYS A 557 -7.51 10.48 9.55
N ASN A 558 -7.38 10.58 8.23
CA ASN A 558 -6.27 10.01 7.45
C ASN A 558 -6.25 8.47 7.41
N GLY A 559 -7.42 7.83 7.38
CA GLY A 559 -7.54 6.37 7.31
C GLY A 559 -8.26 5.83 6.08
N CYS A 560 -8.43 4.51 6.04
CA CYS A 560 -9.34 3.77 5.15
C CYS A 560 -10.15 2.72 5.92
N LEU A 561 -11.29 2.32 5.35
CA LEU A 561 -12.20 1.33 5.90
C LEU A 561 -12.11 0.03 5.11
N LEU A 562 -11.88 -1.09 5.81
CA LEU A 562 -11.99 -2.45 5.31
C LEU A 562 -13.28 -3.08 5.88
N LEU A 563 -14.32 -3.17 5.05
CA LEU A 563 -15.64 -3.64 5.49
C LEU A 563 -15.82 -5.13 5.21
N ASN A 564 -16.02 -5.91 6.27
CA ASN A 564 -16.22 -7.34 6.19
C ASN A 564 -17.66 -7.74 5.84
N ILE A 565 -17.76 -8.76 5.01
CA ILE A 565 -18.95 -9.58 4.82
C ILE A 565 -18.74 -11.01 5.33
N GLY A 566 -19.84 -11.67 5.68
CA GLY A 566 -19.89 -13.08 6.06
C GLY A 566 -20.79 -13.86 5.11
N PRO A 567 -20.25 -14.51 4.07
CA PRO A 567 -21.01 -15.38 3.18
C PRO A 567 -21.44 -16.69 3.87
N ARG A 568 -22.52 -17.30 3.39
CA ARG A 568 -23.01 -18.60 3.86
C ARG A 568 -22.13 -19.75 3.39
N LYS A 569 -22.22 -20.91 4.05
CA LYS A 569 -21.44 -22.11 3.68
C LYS A 569 -21.63 -22.59 2.23
N ASP A 570 -22.77 -22.26 1.61
CA ASP A 570 -23.10 -22.62 0.23
C ASP A 570 -22.60 -21.59 -0.79
N GLY A 571 -21.99 -20.48 -0.36
CA GLY A 571 -21.46 -19.45 -1.25
C GLY A 571 -22.42 -18.30 -1.56
N ILE A 572 -23.61 -18.25 -0.94
CA ILE A 572 -24.50 -17.09 -1.03
C ILE A 572 -24.00 -15.97 -0.12
N ILE A 573 -23.85 -14.75 -0.68
CA ILE A 573 -23.84 -13.51 0.12
C ILE A 573 -25.30 -13.22 0.52
N PRO A 574 -25.64 -13.15 1.82
CA PRO A 574 -27.00 -12.84 2.27
C PRO A 574 -27.55 -11.50 1.73
N ASP A 575 -28.86 -11.43 1.50
CA ASP A 575 -29.50 -10.26 0.87
C ASP A 575 -29.33 -8.98 1.69
N ASP A 576 -29.37 -9.04 3.02
CA ASP A 576 -29.15 -7.90 3.91
C ASP A 576 -27.74 -7.30 3.75
N GLN A 577 -26.74 -8.16 3.53
CA GLN A 577 -25.37 -7.74 3.24
C GLN A 577 -25.26 -7.16 1.82
N LYS A 578 -25.92 -7.75 0.82
CA LYS A 578 -25.98 -7.20 -0.54
C LYS A 578 -26.62 -5.81 -0.55
N GLU A 579 -27.79 -5.66 0.07
CA GLU A 579 -28.51 -4.40 0.19
C GLU A 579 -27.64 -3.32 0.85
N THR A 580 -26.92 -3.68 1.92
CA THR A 580 -26.01 -2.76 2.61
C THR A 580 -24.88 -2.29 1.70
N LEU A 581 -24.23 -3.22 1.00
CA LEU A 581 -23.14 -2.91 0.06
C LEU A 581 -23.62 -2.03 -1.09
N LEU A 582 -24.78 -2.34 -1.69
CA LEU A 582 -25.33 -1.57 -2.79
C LEU A 582 -25.77 -0.16 -2.35
N ALA A 583 -26.30 -0.01 -1.14
CA ALA A 583 -26.65 1.30 -0.59
C ALA A 583 -25.40 2.19 -0.37
N ILE A 584 -24.29 1.61 0.11
CA ILE A 584 -22.99 2.30 0.20
C ILE A 584 -22.51 2.71 -1.20
N GLY A 585 -22.62 1.81 -2.18
CA GLY A 585 -22.24 2.08 -3.57
C GLY A 585 -23.03 3.22 -4.22
N GLU A 586 -24.35 3.24 -4.06
CA GLU A 586 -25.19 4.33 -4.56
C GLU A 586 -24.82 5.68 -3.92
N TRP A 587 -24.47 5.69 -2.63
CA TRP A 587 -23.98 6.91 -1.97
C TRP A 587 -22.61 7.34 -2.50
N LEU A 588 -21.66 6.41 -2.68
CA LEU A 588 -20.32 6.69 -3.20
C LEU A 588 -20.32 7.13 -4.67
N LYS A 589 -21.29 6.68 -5.47
CA LYS A 589 -21.45 7.14 -6.85
C LYS A 589 -21.74 8.64 -6.95
N VAL A 590 -22.45 9.18 -5.96
CA VAL A 590 -22.78 10.62 -5.89
C VAL A 590 -21.67 11.40 -5.18
N ASN A 591 -21.15 10.85 -4.08
CA ASN A 591 -20.30 11.58 -3.14
C ASN A 591 -18.81 11.23 -3.23
N GLY A 592 -18.42 10.33 -4.14
CA GLY A 592 -17.09 9.74 -4.22
C GLY A 592 -15.95 10.73 -4.41
N GLU A 593 -16.22 11.91 -5.00
CA GLU A 593 -15.19 12.97 -5.14
C GLU A 593 -14.71 13.54 -3.79
N ALA A 594 -15.53 13.42 -2.73
CA ALA A 594 -15.18 13.79 -1.37
C ALA A 594 -14.43 12.68 -0.61
N VAL A 595 -14.29 11.49 -1.22
CA VAL A 595 -13.74 10.28 -0.59
C VAL A 595 -12.47 9.85 -1.29
N TYR A 596 -12.56 9.38 -2.52
CA TYR A 596 -11.43 8.81 -3.25
C TYR A 596 -10.41 9.88 -3.64
N GLY A 597 -9.13 9.57 -3.45
CA GLY A 597 -8.03 10.53 -3.65
C GLY A 597 -8.03 11.73 -2.70
N SER A 598 -8.99 11.80 -1.76
CA SER A 598 -9.07 12.91 -0.82
C SER A 598 -7.99 12.83 0.26
N SER A 599 -7.65 13.98 0.83
CA SER A 599 -6.82 14.11 2.03
C SER A 599 -7.62 14.74 3.16
N TYR A 600 -7.15 14.60 4.40
CA TYR A 600 -7.74 15.30 5.53
C TYR A 600 -7.55 16.83 5.41
N TRP A 601 -8.42 17.59 6.08
CA TRP A 601 -8.21 19.02 6.29
C TRP A 601 -7.47 19.30 7.59
N ARG A 602 -7.08 20.56 7.84
CA ARG A 602 -6.31 20.94 9.05
C ARG A 602 -6.97 20.49 10.36
N THR A 603 -8.29 20.32 10.36
CA THR A 603 -9.04 19.59 11.37
C THR A 603 -9.86 18.48 10.67
N PHE A 604 -10.01 17.33 11.31
CA PHE A 604 -10.80 16.22 10.76
C PHE A 604 -12.30 16.52 10.78
N GLY A 605 -12.77 17.33 11.74
CA GLY A 605 -14.21 17.53 11.93
C GLY A 605 -14.59 18.32 13.17
N GLU A 606 -15.89 18.38 13.41
CA GLU A 606 -16.54 18.93 14.61
C GLU A 606 -17.73 18.04 14.99
N GLY A 607 -18.26 18.21 16.20
CA GLY A 607 -19.44 17.51 16.67
C GLY A 607 -19.32 17.00 18.11
N PRO A 608 -20.45 16.61 18.72
CA PRO A 608 -20.49 16.16 20.11
C PRO A 608 -20.09 14.69 20.28
N THR A 609 -20.02 13.90 19.20
CA THR A 609 -19.83 12.44 19.32
C THR A 609 -18.37 12.09 19.56
N GLU A 610 -18.08 11.58 20.75
CA GLU A 610 -16.77 11.02 21.09
C GLU A 610 -16.61 9.61 20.52
N THR A 611 -15.40 9.30 20.04
CA THR A 611 -15.07 8.00 19.47
C THR A 611 -14.27 7.18 20.49
N ALA A 612 -14.81 6.03 20.89
CA ALA A 612 -14.12 5.08 21.74
C ALA A 612 -12.96 4.41 20.99
N THR A 613 -11.78 4.41 21.59
CA THR A 613 -10.55 3.83 21.05
C THR A 613 -10.20 2.49 21.71
N GLY A 614 -9.30 1.73 21.07
CA GLY A 614 -8.82 0.44 21.57
C GLY A 614 -9.47 -0.76 20.87
N HIS A 615 -8.88 -1.94 21.06
CA HIS A 615 -9.32 -3.18 20.42
C HIS A 615 -10.79 -3.49 20.73
N LEU A 616 -11.60 -3.76 19.69
CA LEU A 616 -13.03 -4.07 19.79
C LEU A 616 -13.84 -2.98 20.53
N SER A 617 -13.49 -1.71 20.33
CA SER A 617 -14.14 -0.58 21.01
C SER A 617 -15.43 -0.11 20.34
N GLU A 618 -15.73 -0.55 19.11
CA GLU A 618 -16.82 0.02 18.31
C GLU A 618 -18.19 -0.01 18.98
N ASP A 619 -18.50 -1.05 19.76
CA ASP A 619 -19.79 -1.21 20.45
C ASP A 619 -20.02 -0.20 21.58
N LYS A 620 -18.96 0.53 21.97
CA LYS A 620 -19.03 1.62 22.96
C LYS A 620 -19.38 2.97 22.32
N ASN A 621 -19.35 3.07 20.99
CA ASN A 621 -19.66 4.31 20.29
C ASN A 621 -21.16 4.58 20.30
N SER A 622 -21.53 5.83 20.56
CA SER A 622 -22.84 6.35 20.21
C SER A 622 -22.92 6.59 18.70
N GLY A 623 -24.13 6.54 18.15
CA GLY A 623 -24.36 6.89 16.74
C GLY A 623 -24.14 8.38 16.50
N PHE A 624 -23.58 8.72 15.35
CA PHE A 624 -23.37 10.11 14.95
C PHE A 624 -24.68 10.88 14.78
N THR A 625 -24.60 12.19 14.98
CA THR A 625 -25.69 13.14 14.85
C THR A 625 -25.45 14.08 13.67
N GLN A 626 -26.46 14.89 13.34
CA GLN A 626 -26.30 15.93 12.32
C GLN A 626 -25.38 17.11 12.75
N GLU A 627 -24.95 17.13 14.01
CA GLU A 627 -23.93 18.09 14.48
C GLU A 627 -22.51 17.57 14.23
N ASP A 628 -22.36 16.29 13.87
CA ASP A 628 -21.09 15.70 13.53
C ASP A 628 -20.77 15.97 12.05
N ILE A 629 -19.76 16.81 11.83
CA ILE A 629 -19.27 17.22 10.51
C ILE A 629 -17.86 16.67 10.32
N ARG A 630 -17.56 16.15 9.13
CA ARG A 630 -16.22 15.68 8.75
C ARG A 630 -15.71 16.38 7.50
N PHE A 631 -14.42 16.68 7.50
CA PHE A 631 -13.77 17.44 6.44
C PHE A 631 -12.78 16.60 5.66
N THR A 632 -12.88 16.71 4.34
CA THR A 632 -11.87 16.19 3.39
C THR A 632 -11.57 17.26 2.35
N LYS A 633 -10.39 17.18 1.73
CA LYS A 633 -9.98 18.05 0.63
C LYS A 633 -9.65 17.22 -0.60
N ASN A 634 -10.09 17.68 -1.76
CA ASN A 634 -9.73 17.08 -3.04
C ASN A 634 -9.88 18.08 -4.19
N ASN A 635 -8.98 18.05 -5.17
CA ASN A 635 -9.04 18.86 -6.39
C ASN A 635 -9.27 20.37 -6.16
N GLY A 636 -8.68 20.94 -5.10
CA GLY A 636 -8.84 22.36 -4.74
C GLY A 636 -10.13 22.71 -4.01
N PHE A 637 -11.02 21.75 -3.78
CA PHE A 637 -12.26 21.90 -3.02
C PHE A 637 -12.10 21.41 -1.58
N LEU A 638 -12.89 22.00 -0.68
CA LEU A 638 -13.13 21.47 0.66
C LEU A 638 -14.50 20.79 0.65
N TYR A 639 -14.60 19.62 1.26
CA TYR A 639 -15.87 18.91 1.44
C TYR A 639 -16.21 18.88 2.93
N ALA A 640 -17.44 19.25 3.26
CA ALA A 640 -18.00 19.16 4.60
C ALA A 640 -19.15 18.15 4.61
N THR A 641 -18.97 17.05 5.32
CA THR A 641 -19.94 15.95 5.37
C THR A 641 -20.68 15.94 6.69
N VAL A 642 -21.99 16.13 6.64
CA VAL A 642 -22.89 15.96 7.79
C VAL A 642 -23.16 14.47 7.96
N LEU A 643 -22.69 13.87 9.05
CA LEU A 643 -22.66 12.41 9.21
C LEU A 643 -24.04 11.76 9.39
N ALA A 644 -25.04 12.52 9.86
CA ALA A 644 -26.44 12.08 9.88
C ALA A 644 -27.33 13.00 9.02
N PRO A 645 -28.38 12.47 8.37
CA PRO A 645 -29.31 13.27 7.59
C PRO A 645 -29.87 14.45 8.41
N PRO A 646 -29.69 15.70 7.97
CA PRO A 646 -30.06 16.87 8.75
C PRO A 646 -31.59 17.02 8.85
N THR A 647 -32.08 17.26 10.06
CA THR A 647 -33.50 17.57 10.34
C THR A 647 -33.78 19.06 10.45
N ARG A 648 -32.72 19.88 10.56
CA ARG A 648 -32.76 21.35 10.69
C ARG A 648 -31.63 22.01 9.92
N ASP A 649 -31.59 23.34 9.93
CA ASP A 649 -30.46 24.12 9.41
C ASP A 649 -29.14 23.67 10.03
N ILE A 650 -28.07 23.77 9.25
CA ILE A 650 -26.74 23.25 9.59
C ILE A 650 -25.83 24.43 9.94
N THR A 651 -25.02 24.26 10.97
CA THR A 651 -23.99 25.23 11.36
C THR A 651 -22.66 24.51 11.36
N ILE A 652 -21.68 25.07 10.64
CA ILE A 652 -20.32 24.58 10.56
C ILE A 652 -19.38 25.63 11.16
N ARG A 653 -18.94 25.42 12.40
CA ARG A 653 -18.20 26.43 13.18
C ARG A 653 -16.78 26.63 12.67
N SER A 654 -16.17 25.56 12.20
CA SER A 654 -14.80 25.55 11.67
C SER A 654 -14.65 26.37 10.38
N LEU A 655 -15.75 26.84 9.78
CA LEU A 655 -15.80 27.62 8.54
C LEU A 655 -16.27 29.06 8.76
N SER A 656 -15.70 29.74 9.75
CA SER A 656 -15.91 31.19 9.93
C SER A 656 -15.15 32.03 8.89
N THR A 657 -15.48 33.32 8.79
CA THR A 657 -14.86 34.26 7.83
C THR A 657 -13.35 34.36 7.98
N ASP A 658 -12.83 34.17 9.20
CA ASP A 658 -11.40 34.27 9.51
C ASP A 658 -10.64 32.98 9.15
N GLN A 659 -11.38 31.89 8.94
CA GLN A 659 -10.84 30.55 8.75
C GLN A 659 -10.76 30.15 7.28
N LEU A 660 -11.73 30.58 6.46
CA LEU A 660 -11.79 30.29 5.03
C LEU A 660 -12.76 31.28 4.36
N SER A 661 -12.34 31.95 3.29
CA SER A 661 -13.27 32.72 2.46
C SER A 661 -13.98 31.79 1.47
N ILE A 662 -15.31 31.80 1.44
CA ILE A 662 -16.12 30.89 0.63
C ILE A 662 -16.69 31.61 -0.59
N GLN A 663 -16.37 31.10 -1.78
CA GLN A 663 -16.92 31.59 -3.05
C GLN A 663 -18.30 30.98 -3.36
N SER A 664 -18.45 29.67 -3.22
CA SER A 664 -19.71 28.96 -3.46
C SER A 664 -19.82 27.68 -2.64
N ILE A 665 -21.06 27.21 -2.48
CA ILE A 665 -21.40 25.94 -1.83
C ILE A 665 -22.42 25.19 -2.67
N GLU A 666 -22.18 23.90 -2.86
CA GLU A 666 -23.05 22.95 -3.54
C GLU A 666 -23.30 21.75 -2.63
N LEU A 667 -24.48 21.13 -2.73
CA LEU A 667 -24.79 19.86 -2.07
C LEU A 667 -24.74 18.77 -3.13
N LEU A 668 -23.86 17.79 -2.97
CA LEU A 668 -23.70 16.73 -3.96
C LEU A 668 -25.00 15.91 -4.10
N GLY A 669 -25.40 15.64 -5.35
CA GLY A 669 -26.65 14.97 -5.68
C GLY A 669 -27.91 15.84 -5.54
N TYR A 670 -27.78 17.17 -5.39
CA TYR A 670 -28.89 18.10 -5.34
C TYR A 670 -28.74 19.22 -6.37
N ASP A 671 -29.70 19.33 -7.29
CA ASP A 671 -29.67 20.32 -8.39
C ASP A 671 -30.10 21.74 -7.97
N GLY A 672 -30.58 21.93 -6.74
CA GLY A 672 -31.05 23.23 -6.26
C GLY A 672 -29.93 24.08 -5.66
N SER A 673 -30.16 25.39 -5.59
CA SER A 673 -29.23 26.33 -4.96
C SER A 673 -29.18 26.18 -3.44
N ILE A 674 -27.98 26.30 -2.86
CA ILE A 674 -27.79 26.33 -1.40
C ILE A 674 -27.84 27.77 -0.89
N THR A 675 -28.72 28.04 0.07
CA THR A 675 -28.75 29.32 0.79
C THR A 675 -27.89 29.21 2.04
N TYR A 676 -26.88 30.06 2.15
CA TYR A 676 -25.98 30.08 3.29
C TYR A 676 -25.58 31.50 3.70
N GLN A 677 -25.08 31.63 4.93
CA GLN A 677 -24.49 32.86 5.46
C GLN A 677 -23.24 32.50 6.25
N GLN A 678 -22.14 33.19 5.99
CA GLN A 678 -20.89 33.04 6.73
C GLN A 678 -20.63 34.26 7.60
N ASN A 679 -20.23 34.07 8.85
CA ASN A 679 -19.84 35.13 9.77
C ASN A 679 -18.68 34.67 10.69
N ALA A 680 -18.36 35.46 11.71
CA ALA A 680 -17.29 35.14 12.66
C ALA A 680 -17.54 33.87 13.49
N ASP A 681 -18.80 33.47 13.67
CA ASP A 681 -19.18 32.27 14.45
C ASP A 681 -19.19 30.99 13.61
N GLY A 682 -19.18 31.10 12.28
CA GLY A 682 -19.14 29.97 11.35
C GLY A 682 -19.98 30.17 10.09
N LEU A 683 -20.18 29.06 9.38
CA LEU A 683 -21.03 28.96 8.21
C LEU A 683 -22.40 28.38 8.60
N SER A 684 -23.48 29.10 8.30
CA SER A 684 -24.87 28.64 8.49
C SER A 684 -25.49 28.30 7.13
N ILE A 685 -25.97 27.07 6.97
CA ILE A 685 -26.61 26.58 5.74
C ILE A 685 -28.10 26.32 6.02
N LYS A 686 -28.98 26.89 5.20
CA LYS A 686 -30.41 26.57 5.24
C LYS A 686 -30.65 25.20 4.67
N ARG A 687 -31.34 24.33 5.42
CA ARG A 687 -31.61 22.96 4.97
C ARG A 687 -32.54 22.95 3.74
N PRO A 688 -32.12 22.36 2.61
CA PRO A 688 -33.03 22.11 1.49
C PRO A 688 -34.20 21.20 1.89
N LYS A 689 -35.43 21.57 1.52
CA LYS A 689 -36.66 20.86 1.95
C LYS A 689 -37.11 19.71 1.03
N SER A 690 -36.70 19.72 -0.24
CA SER A 690 -37.17 18.79 -1.27
C SER A 690 -36.02 17.97 -1.83
N THR A 691 -35.37 17.16 -0.98
CA THR A 691 -34.30 16.26 -1.42
C THR A 691 -34.72 14.81 -1.21
N GLN A 692 -34.23 13.91 -2.07
CA GLN A 692 -34.34 12.46 -1.89
C GLN A 692 -33.06 11.86 -1.31
N LEU A 693 -32.09 12.70 -0.95
CA LEU A 693 -30.79 12.30 -0.43
C LEU A 693 -30.93 11.54 0.89
N GLN A 694 -30.38 10.34 0.92
CA GLN A 694 -30.30 9.48 2.09
C GLN A 694 -28.91 9.56 2.73
N HIS A 695 -28.80 9.10 3.98
CA HIS A 695 -27.53 9.00 4.72
C HIS A 695 -26.81 10.36 4.88
N ALA A 696 -25.47 10.34 4.94
CA ALA A 696 -24.65 11.54 5.14
C ALA A 696 -24.77 12.52 3.96
N TRP A 697 -24.81 13.81 4.24
CA TRP A 697 -24.91 14.87 3.21
C TRP A 697 -23.57 15.56 3.02
N VAL A 698 -23.10 15.65 1.77
CA VAL A 698 -21.79 16.22 1.44
C VAL A 698 -21.92 17.57 0.75
N PHE A 699 -21.41 18.60 1.40
CA PHE A 699 -21.31 19.93 0.83
C PHE A 699 -19.93 20.14 0.20
N LYS A 700 -19.91 20.43 -1.09
CA LYS A 700 -18.71 20.87 -1.82
C LYS A 700 -18.58 22.39 -1.67
N ILE A 701 -17.43 22.83 -1.18
CA ILE A 701 -17.14 24.22 -0.88
C ILE A 701 -15.98 24.65 -1.78
N THR A 702 -16.21 25.72 -2.54
CA THR A 702 -15.18 26.38 -3.36
C THR A 702 -14.58 27.52 -2.55
N PRO A 703 -13.31 27.43 -2.13
CA PRO A 703 -12.63 28.55 -1.48
C PRO A 703 -12.44 29.71 -2.47
N SER A 704 -12.51 30.95 -1.97
CA SER A 704 -12.04 32.12 -2.71
C SER A 704 -10.52 32.05 -2.89
N LYS A 705 -10.02 32.48 -4.05
CA LYS A 705 -8.58 32.56 -4.35
C LYS A 705 -7.83 33.54 -3.45
#